data_AF-A0A1F8KMH3-F1
#
_entry.id   AF-A0A1F8KMH3-F1
#
_cell.length_a   1.000
_cell.length_b   1.000
_cell.length_c   1.000
_cell.angle_alpha   90.00
_cell.angle_beta   90.00
_cell.angle_gamma   90.00
#
_symmetry.space_group_name_H-M   'P 1'
#
loop_
_entity.id
_entity.type
_entity.pdbx_description
1 polymer ?
#
loop_
_entity_poly.entity_id
_entity_poly.type
_entity_poly.pdbx_seq_one_letter_code
_entity_poly.pdbx_strand_id
1 'polypeptide(L)'
;IHQKRYADAYWAIRREHPFPSVCGRVCNHLCEEECSRGSYDEPVSIMRLKRFVSDWAYEHRSELAKMIDKSMVGTPFQHKPTSTGKKVAVIGAGPAGLTAALDLVRLGHSVTVFDALPVAGGMMRVGIPPHRLPYEYLDWEVQQILDEGVELKLNTWVDDIPELLKTGYQAVVIATGAHSASKLMIPGADHPDNWLSLELLRRACLGEELDLSGRDIIVIGAGDVALDSARTASRLGSPNVKIVCRGMRASANELAESDAEGIQIIRNRVFKEVVIKYNKIVGVRCLEARVGEIVKGKRQVQEIPGTDHIIPGNLVIWAVGQWPDFTFLPRDGSIATRYPDGLWSNEDMMTTLPGVFTAGDVRRGMTTFVVDAVGEGHHIGRAVDRYLQLPLGGVPEPRRMPVARLGKNEVSERIQDGLVSAAARARMSTLPVQERINNFWEVDLPMSEAEALAEAARCLSCGACSECLECVVACERGAINHEMQDEVLHLTVGTIILATGFKDFDPSVAPELGYGALDNVLTAMEFERLVNSSGPTAGKVTLKNGQPPKSVAVLHCIGSRDKKYHEYCSRACCMYSLKLSQLVHEYVGAEVYEVYRDMRSFGKGYEEFYNRTERMGVNFYHGRVKKIKKKGKKLLVSWDEAFYNQPDHVEVDMVILATGFEPQADAARVAGTFGISRSGSGFFQERHPKLAPVETVSEGIYLAGACQAPKDIPDSVAQAGAAAAAALSLIDQGRIALDPVIAEVNKVLCAGCGLCAKACPYGSIQVENRTSIVNSFLCKGCGTCSAACRNKAISLIHFDDRQIVNELVGMLSEDGPVCV
;
A
#
# COMPACT_ATOMS: atom_id res chain seq x y z
N ILE A 1 -14.68 -6.32 14.86
CA ILE A 1 -14.76 -7.72 15.37
C ILE A 1 -14.20 -7.86 16.78
N HIS A 2 -12.89 -7.64 17.02
CA HIS A 2 -12.29 -7.80 18.36
C HIS A 2 -13.03 -7.02 19.47
N GLN A 3 -13.53 -5.82 19.16
CA GLN A 3 -14.33 -4.98 20.05
C GLN A 3 -15.84 -5.33 20.09
N LYS A 4 -16.27 -6.47 19.52
CA LYS A 4 -17.68 -6.89 19.36
C LYS A 4 -18.60 -5.92 18.61
N ARG A 5 -18.04 -4.96 17.90
CA ARG A 5 -18.75 -4.03 17.01
C ARG A 5 -18.99 -4.66 15.64
N TYR A 6 -19.95 -5.58 15.55
CA TYR A 6 -20.17 -6.39 14.33
C TYR A 6 -20.91 -5.62 13.23
N ALA A 7 -21.92 -4.82 13.58
CA ALA A 7 -22.60 -3.94 12.62
C ALA A 7 -21.62 -2.97 11.94
N ASP A 8 -20.75 -2.32 12.72
CA ASP A 8 -19.73 -1.41 12.16
C ASP A 8 -18.72 -2.14 11.27
N ALA A 9 -18.34 -3.36 11.64
CA ALA A 9 -17.47 -4.18 10.80
C ALA A 9 -18.15 -4.56 9.49
N TYR A 10 -19.46 -4.87 9.51
CA TYR A 10 -20.23 -5.17 8.31
C TYR A 10 -20.31 -3.96 7.39
N TRP A 11 -20.64 -2.78 7.93
CA TRP A 11 -20.71 -1.54 7.15
C TRP A 11 -19.37 -1.13 6.56
N ALA A 12 -18.27 -1.30 7.30
CA ALA A 12 -16.93 -1.04 6.79
C ALA A 12 -16.58 -1.95 5.60
N ILE A 13 -16.99 -3.23 5.63
CA ILE A 13 -16.82 -4.14 4.49
C ILE A 13 -17.73 -3.71 3.34
N ARG A 14 -18.99 -3.37 3.63
CA ARG A 14 -20.01 -3.07 2.61
C ARG A 14 -19.77 -1.76 1.86
N ARG A 15 -19.02 -0.82 2.45
CA ARG A 15 -18.55 0.42 1.81
C ARG A 15 -17.87 0.15 0.46
N GLU A 16 -16.99 -0.84 0.41
CA GLU A 16 -16.20 -1.18 -0.78
C GLU A 16 -16.64 -2.49 -1.43
N HIS A 17 -17.60 -3.20 -0.85
CA HIS A 17 -17.93 -4.55 -1.27
C HIS A 17 -19.43 -4.86 -1.12
N PRO A 18 -20.22 -4.86 -2.20
CA PRO A 18 -21.66 -5.13 -2.13
C PRO A 18 -22.02 -6.60 -1.85
N PHE A 19 -21.08 -7.53 -2.04
CA PHE A 19 -21.27 -8.98 -1.77
C PHE A 19 -20.36 -9.57 -0.65
N PRO A 20 -20.40 -9.05 0.61
CA PRO A 20 -19.56 -9.56 1.69
C PRO A 20 -19.67 -11.07 1.94
N SER A 21 -20.87 -11.64 1.85
CA SER A 21 -21.17 -13.06 2.07
C SER A 21 -20.48 -13.96 1.04
N VAL A 22 -20.47 -13.53 -0.22
CA VAL A 22 -19.81 -14.23 -1.33
C VAL A 22 -18.31 -14.26 -1.09
N CYS A 23 -17.71 -13.11 -0.81
CA CYS A 23 -16.25 -13.05 -0.61
C CYS A 23 -15.79 -13.61 0.73
N GLY A 24 -16.67 -13.85 1.68
CA GLY A 24 -16.38 -14.67 2.85
C GLY A 24 -16.24 -16.17 2.54
N ARG A 25 -16.72 -16.63 1.38
CA ARG A 25 -16.80 -18.04 1.00
C ARG A 25 -15.89 -18.43 -0.16
N VAL A 26 -15.87 -17.63 -1.23
CA VAL A 26 -15.24 -18.01 -2.51
C VAL A 26 -14.06 -17.13 -2.92
N CYS A 27 -13.59 -16.25 -2.04
CA CYS A 27 -12.49 -15.34 -2.35
C CYS A 27 -11.12 -16.07 -2.30
N ASN A 28 -10.23 -15.67 -3.19
CA ASN A 28 -8.82 -16.08 -3.18
C ASN A 28 -7.95 -15.36 -2.15
N HIS A 29 -8.55 -14.51 -1.31
CA HIS A 29 -7.92 -13.90 -0.13
C HIS A 29 -6.56 -13.23 -0.39
N LEU A 30 -6.37 -12.56 -1.53
CA LEU A 30 -5.15 -11.78 -1.85
C LEU A 30 -4.77 -10.77 -0.77
N CYS A 31 -5.77 -10.23 -0.05
CA CYS A 31 -5.54 -9.37 1.10
C CYS A 31 -4.70 -10.02 2.22
N GLU A 32 -4.73 -11.35 2.34
CA GLU A 32 -3.96 -12.10 3.33
C GLU A 32 -2.49 -12.28 2.88
N GLU A 33 -2.21 -12.30 1.58
CA GLU A 33 -0.85 -12.30 1.03
C GLU A 33 -0.10 -11.01 1.39
N GLU A 34 -0.84 -9.90 1.45
CA GLU A 34 -0.31 -8.57 1.76
C GLU A 34 -0.34 -8.24 3.27
N CYS A 35 -0.90 -9.11 4.10
CA CYS A 35 -0.99 -8.89 5.54
C CYS A 35 0.41 -8.81 6.17
N SER A 36 0.71 -7.70 6.87
CA SER A 36 2.04 -7.49 7.47
C SER A 36 2.44 -8.60 8.45
N ARG A 37 1.45 -9.28 9.07
CA ARG A 37 1.65 -10.39 10.00
C ARG A 37 2.24 -11.63 9.33
N GLY A 38 1.97 -11.85 8.04
CA GLY A 38 2.54 -12.96 7.26
C GLY A 38 4.08 -12.91 7.14
N SER A 39 4.70 -11.75 7.43
CA SER A 39 6.16 -11.64 7.50
C SER A 39 6.77 -12.20 8.80
N TYR A 40 5.94 -12.41 9.82
CA TYR A 40 6.34 -12.92 11.14
C TYR A 40 5.90 -14.38 11.33
N ASP A 41 4.61 -14.66 11.17
CA ASP A 41 4.00 -15.99 11.25
C ASP A 41 2.94 -16.20 10.15
N GLU A 42 1.73 -16.65 10.47
CA GLU A 42 0.63 -16.77 9.51
C GLU A 42 -0.22 -15.49 9.47
N PRO A 43 -0.70 -15.07 8.27
CA PRO A 43 -1.56 -13.90 8.14
C PRO A 43 -2.88 -14.09 8.91
N VAL A 44 -3.54 -12.97 9.19
CA VAL A 44 -4.90 -12.99 9.76
C VAL A 44 -5.84 -13.62 8.74
N SER A 45 -6.76 -14.46 9.19
CA SER A 45 -7.76 -15.11 8.33
C SER A 45 -8.90 -14.15 7.96
N ILE A 46 -8.56 -13.09 7.21
CA ILE A 46 -9.45 -12.00 6.78
C ILE A 46 -10.70 -12.54 6.08
N MET A 47 -10.57 -13.54 5.20
CA MET A 47 -11.72 -14.11 4.49
C MET A 47 -12.75 -14.70 5.46
N ARG A 48 -12.29 -15.45 6.46
CA ARG A 48 -13.16 -16.10 7.44
C ARG A 48 -13.75 -15.11 8.44
N LEU A 49 -13.00 -14.08 8.82
CA LEU A 49 -13.51 -12.98 9.62
C LEU A 49 -14.60 -12.19 8.86
N LYS A 50 -14.43 -11.99 7.55
CA LYS A 50 -15.44 -11.40 6.67
C LYS A 50 -16.70 -12.26 6.64
N ARG A 51 -16.57 -13.58 6.49
CA ARG A 51 -17.70 -14.52 6.55
C ARG A 51 -18.43 -14.45 7.88
N PHE A 52 -17.71 -14.50 9.00
CA PHE A 52 -18.32 -14.41 10.33
C PHE A 52 -19.18 -13.14 10.47
N VAL A 53 -18.67 -12.00 10.01
CA VAL A 53 -19.40 -10.72 10.07
C VAL A 53 -20.60 -10.69 9.13
N SER A 54 -20.49 -11.23 7.92
CA SER A 54 -21.61 -11.24 6.97
C SER A 54 -22.71 -12.23 7.36
N ASP A 55 -22.35 -13.38 7.92
CA ASP A 55 -23.32 -14.36 8.44
C ASP A 55 -24.06 -13.77 9.67
N TRP A 56 -23.32 -13.15 10.60
CA TRP A 56 -23.94 -12.41 11.72
C TRP A 56 -24.90 -11.31 11.22
N ALA A 57 -24.50 -10.56 10.19
CA ALA A 57 -25.33 -9.51 9.62
C ALA A 57 -26.60 -10.05 8.97
N TYR A 58 -26.52 -11.18 8.28
CA TYR A 58 -27.69 -11.83 7.70
C TYR A 58 -28.66 -12.30 8.79
N GLU A 59 -28.17 -12.92 9.87
CA GLU A 59 -28.99 -13.34 11.01
C GLU A 59 -29.69 -12.15 11.70
N HIS A 60 -29.01 -11.00 11.78
CA HIS A 60 -29.50 -9.78 12.44
C HIS A 60 -30.07 -8.73 11.46
N ARG A 61 -30.40 -9.13 10.22
CA ARG A 61 -30.81 -8.23 9.14
C ARG A 61 -31.99 -7.31 9.48
N SER A 62 -32.94 -7.80 10.28
CA SER A 62 -34.10 -7.00 10.74
C SER A 62 -33.72 -5.88 11.72
N GLU A 63 -32.63 -6.05 12.46
CA GLU A 63 -32.10 -5.03 13.38
C GLU A 63 -31.18 -4.07 12.63
N LEU A 64 -30.32 -4.60 11.74
CA LEU A 64 -29.42 -3.79 10.90
C LEU A 64 -30.19 -2.77 10.06
N ALA A 65 -31.35 -3.14 9.51
CA ALA A 65 -32.21 -2.23 8.75
C ALA A 65 -32.72 -1.01 9.55
N LYS A 66 -32.63 -1.04 10.89
CA LYS A 66 -33.01 0.07 11.78
C LYS A 66 -31.80 0.88 12.25
N MET A 67 -30.58 0.38 12.01
CA MET A 67 -29.35 1.08 12.36
C MET A 67 -28.98 2.09 11.27
N ILE A 68 -28.12 3.04 11.62
CA ILE A 68 -27.54 3.96 10.64
C ILE A 68 -26.59 3.14 9.75
N ASP A 69 -26.85 3.11 8.45
CA ASP A 69 -25.93 2.56 7.47
C ASP A 69 -24.70 3.47 7.38
N LYS A 70 -23.56 2.96 7.87
CA LYS A 70 -22.28 3.68 7.87
C LYS A 70 -21.45 3.44 6.62
N SER A 71 -21.90 2.57 5.71
CA SER A 71 -21.15 2.23 4.48
C SER A 71 -21.00 3.43 3.54
N MET A 72 -21.81 4.46 3.72
CA MET A 72 -21.89 5.65 2.87
C MET A 72 -21.29 6.91 3.51
N VAL A 73 -21.00 6.87 4.81
CA VAL A 73 -20.55 8.04 5.57
C VAL A 73 -19.19 8.52 5.04
N GLY A 74 -19.07 9.81 4.74
CA GLY A 74 -17.83 10.39 4.22
C GLY A 74 -17.48 9.95 2.80
N THR A 75 -18.46 9.45 2.04
CA THR A 75 -18.35 9.11 0.61
C THR A 75 -19.28 10.01 -0.21
N PRO A 76 -19.11 10.12 -1.55
CA PRO A 76 -19.98 10.92 -2.41
C PRO A 76 -21.33 10.25 -2.67
N PHE A 77 -21.47 8.98 -2.28
CA PHE A 77 -22.64 8.16 -2.50
C PHE A 77 -23.73 8.47 -1.46
N GLN A 78 -24.99 8.46 -1.87
CA GLN A 78 -26.13 8.70 -0.97
C GLN A 78 -27.23 7.65 -1.17
N HIS A 79 -28.02 7.39 -0.13
CA HIS A 79 -29.28 6.66 -0.28
C HIS A 79 -30.32 7.59 -0.91
N LYS A 80 -30.98 7.15 -1.98
CA LYS A 80 -32.02 7.90 -2.69
C LYS A 80 -31.62 9.37 -2.96
N PRO A 81 -30.49 9.61 -3.63
CA PRO A 81 -30.02 10.95 -3.98
C PRO A 81 -31.02 11.71 -4.86
N THR A 82 -30.82 13.04 -4.94
CA THR A 82 -31.55 13.85 -5.93
C THR A 82 -31.24 13.35 -7.33
N SER A 83 -32.27 13.15 -8.16
CA SER A 83 -32.07 12.64 -9.51
C SER A 83 -31.27 13.61 -10.38
N THR A 84 -30.29 13.07 -11.10
CA THR A 84 -29.53 13.80 -12.14
C THR A 84 -30.32 13.92 -13.45
N GLY A 85 -31.45 13.20 -13.57
CA GLY A 85 -32.22 13.06 -14.81
C GLY A 85 -31.56 12.19 -15.88
N LYS A 86 -30.37 11.63 -15.63
CA LYS A 86 -29.65 10.76 -16.57
C LYS A 86 -30.07 9.30 -16.39
N LYS A 87 -30.11 8.56 -17.50
CA LYS A 87 -30.49 7.15 -17.59
C LYS A 87 -29.30 6.32 -18.08
N VAL A 88 -29.02 5.22 -17.37
CA VAL A 88 -27.94 4.28 -17.71
C VAL A 88 -28.52 2.86 -17.86
N ALA A 89 -28.11 2.17 -18.91
CA ALA A 89 -28.41 0.75 -19.09
C ALA A 89 -27.18 -0.09 -18.71
N VAL A 90 -27.37 -1.14 -17.93
CA VAL A 90 -26.31 -2.09 -17.57
C VAL A 90 -26.71 -3.46 -18.11
N ILE A 91 -25.84 -4.09 -18.90
CA ILE A 91 -26.07 -5.39 -19.52
C ILE A 91 -25.26 -6.44 -18.76
N GLY A 92 -25.95 -7.27 -17.97
CA GLY A 92 -25.40 -8.29 -17.08
C GLY A 92 -25.59 -7.95 -15.60
N ALA A 93 -26.40 -8.73 -14.90
CA ALA A 93 -26.63 -8.70 -13.46
C ALA A 93 -25.61 -9.58 -12.69
N GLY A 94 -24.36 -9.60 -13.16
CA GLY A 94 -23.22 -10.20 -12.46
C GLY A 94 -22.58 -9.25 -11.44
N PRO A 95 -21.47 -9.65 -10.81
CA PRO A 95 -20.81 -8.85 -9.77
C PRO A 95 -20.40 -7.44 -10.27
N ALA A 96 -19.82 -7.33 -11.46
CA ALA A 96 -19.42 -6.04 -12.02
C ALA A 96 -20.62 -5.13 -12.34
N GLY A 97 -21.64 -5.67 -13.02
CA GLY A 97 -22.81 -4.89 -13.42
C GLY A 97 -23.67 -4.44 -12.25
N LEU A 98 -23.92 -5.31 -11.27
CA LEU A 98 -24.67 -4.95 -10.06
C LEU A 98 -23.92 -3.92 -9.20
N THR A 99 -22.59 -4.02 -9.11
CA THR A 99 -21.77 -3.02 -8.40
C THR A 99 -21.82 -1.66 -9.11
N ALA A 100 -21.66 -1.64 -10.44
CA ALA A 100 -21.78 -0.40 -11.22
C ALA A 100 -23.18 0.22 -11.09
N ALA A 101 -24.23 -0.60 -11.11
CA ALA A 101 -25.60 -0.15 -10.94
C ALA A 101 -25.84 0.47 -9.56
N LEU A 102 -25.33 -0.16 -8.50
CA LEU A 102 -25.39 0.36 -7.14
C LEU A 102 -24.77 1.75 -7.03
N ASP A 103 -23.52 1.90 -7.51
CA ASP A 103 -22.80 3.17 -7.45
C ASP A 103 -23.52 4.26 -8.24
N LEU A 104 -23.98 3.96 -9.46
CA LEU A 104 -24.66 4.93 -10.32
C LEU A 104 -26.00 5.41 -9.75
N VAL A 105 -26.79 4.51 -9.16
CA VAL A 105 -28.04 4.90 -8.47
C VAL A 105 -27.74 5.77 -7.26
N ARG A 106 -26.70 5.43 -6.50
CA ARG A 106 -26.26 6.22 -5.34
C ARG A 106 -25.66 7.59 -5.69
N LEU A 107 -25.35 7.83 -6.97
CA LEU A 107 -24.96 9.13 -7.54
C LEU A 107 -26.13 9.90 -8.18
N GLY A 108 -27.35 9.34 -8.19
CA GLY A 108 -28.56 10.02 -8.67
C GLY A 108 -28.99 9.67 -10.09
N HIS A 109 -28.32 8.74 -10.75
CA HIS A 109 -28.69 8.28 -12.09
C HIS A 109 -29.81 7.23 -12.00
N SER A 110 -30.71 7.22 -12.98
CA SER A 110 -31.68 6.15 -13.16
C SER A 110 -31.02 4.97 -13.85
N VAL A 111 -31.05 3.78 -13.26
CA VAL A 111 -30.34 2.61 -13.78
C VAL A 111 -31.28 1.44 -14.04
N THR A 112 -31.22 0.88 -15.24
CA THR A 112 -31.87 -0.40 -15.59
C THR A 112 -30.81 -1.45 -15.88
N VAL A 113 -30.84 -2.57 -15.16
CA VAL A 113 -29.99 -3.75 -15.38
C VAL A 113 -30.77 -4.78 -16.20
N PHE A 114 -30.22 -5.21 -17.32
CA PHE A 114 -30.76 -6.25 -18.20
C PHE A 114 -29.91 -7.51 -18.05
N ASP A 115 -30.53 -8.67 -17.82
CA ASP A 115 -29.83 -9.95 -17.81
C ASP A 115 -30.61 -11.01 -18.60
N ALA A 116 -29.89 -11.83 -19.34
CA ALA A 116 -30.45 -12.92 -20.13
C ALA A 116 -30.91 -14.11 -19.27
N LEU A 117 -30.35 -14.27 -18.07
CA LEU A 117 -30.70 -15.32 -17.13
C LEU A 117 -32.02 -15.01 -16.42
N PRO A 118 -32.71 -16.06 -15.92
CA PRO A 118 -33.93 -15.89 -15.12
C PRO A 118 -33.66 -15.44 -13.68
N VAL A 119 -32.39 -15.27 -13.29
CA VAL A 119 -31.94 -14.94 -11.93
C VAL A 119 -30.75 -13.98 -11.98
N ALA A 120 -30.63 -13.10 -10.99
CA ALA A 120 -29.48 -12.20 -10.82
C ALA A 120 -28.31 -12.89 -10.08
N GLY A 121 -27.12 -12.31 -10.21
CA GLY A 121 -25.88 -12.77 -9.60
C GLY A 121 -24.85 -13.29 -10.62
N GLY A 122 -25.22 -13.45 -11.89
CA GLY A 122 -24.34 -13.92 -12.97
C GLY A 122 -23.62 -15.22 -12.57
N MET A 123 -22.30 -15.29 -12.81
CA MET A 123 -21.51 -16.47 -12.44
C MET A 123 -21.46 -16.80 -10.95
N MET A 124 -21.73 -15.84 -10.05
CA MET A 124 -21.87 -16.17 -8.62
C MET A 124 -23.08 -17.09 -8.38
N ARG A 125 -24.14 -16.92 -9.19
CA ARG A 125 -25.39 -17.69 -9.07
C ARG A 125 -25.37 -18.96 -9.90
N VAL A 126 -24.81 -18.95 -11.11
CA VAL A 126 -24.89 -20.08 -12.05
C VAL A 126 -23.57 -20.83 -12.28
N GLY A 127 -22.47 -20.34 -11.71
CA GLY A 127 -21.14 -20.95 -11.84
C GLY A 127 -20.60 -21.53 -10.52
N ILE A 128 -21.07 -21.05 -9.37
CA ILE A 128 -20.65 -21.49 -8.05
C ILE A 128 -21.75 -22.36 -7.42
N PRO A 129 -21.48 -23.65 -7.12
CA PRO A 129 -22.47 -24.53 -6.53
C PRO A 129 -22.92 -24.14 -5.11
N PRO A 130 -24.15 -24.53 -4.69
CA PRO A 130 -24.69 -24.13 -3.38
C PRO A 130 -23.89 -24.63 -2.17
N HIS A 131 -23.16 -25.75 -2.32
CA HIS A 131 -22.32 -26.31 -1.25
C HIS A 131 -21.08 -25.44 -0.93
N ARG A 132 -20.78 -24.44 -1.78
CA ARG A 132 -19.77 -23.41 -1.54
C ARG A 132 -20.38 -22.04 -1.31
N LEU A 133 -21.50 -21.74 -1.97
CA LEU A 133 -22.19 -20.47 -1.84
C LEU A 133 -23.71 -20.68 -1.75
N PRO A 134 -24.29 -20.68 -0.54
CA PRO A 134 -25.74 -20.73 -0.39
C PRO A 134 -26.38 -19.47 -0.96
N TYR A 135 -27.40 -19.64 -1.83
CA TYR A 135 -27.94 -18.53 -2.61
C TYR A 135 -28.81 -17.56 -1.82
N GLU A 136 -29.31 -17.94 -0.65
CA GLU A 136 -30.09 -17.04 0.21
C GLU A 136 -29.30 -15.79 0.65
N TYR A 137 -27.99 -15.94 0.89
CA TYR A 137 -27.12 -14.81 1.22
C TYR A 137 -26.91 -13.90 0.00
N LEU A 138 -26.71 -14.49 -1.18
CA LEU A 138 -26.58 -13.75 -2.43
C LEU A 138 -27.88 -13.01 -2.78
N ASP A 139 -29.03 -13.67 -2.63
CA ASP A 139 -30.35 -13.09 -2.89
C ASP A 139 -30.61 -11.89 -1.97
N TRP A 140 -30.24 -11.99 -0.69
CA TRP A 140 -30.32 -10.86 0.24
C TRP A 140 -29.41 -9.69 -0.14
N GLU A 141 -28.18 -9.96 -0.58
CA GLU A 141 -27.24 -8.92 -0.99
C GLU A 141 -27.64 -8.25 -2.32
N VAL A 142 -28.21 -9.01 -3.26
CA VAL A 142 -28.81 -8.47 -4.48
C VAL A 142 -30.03 -7.63 -4.15
N GLN A 143 -30.92 -8.11 -3.26
CA GLN A 143 -32.12 -7.36 -2.88
C GLN A 143 -31.77 -6.00 -2.28
N GLN A 144 -30.73 -5.93 -1.44
CA GLN A 144 -30.23 -4.65 -0.92
C GLN A 144 -29.79 -3.67 -2.01
N ILE A 145 -29.26 -4.16 -3.14
CA ILE A 145 -28.91 -3.30 -4.29
C ILE A 145 -30.19 -2.80 -4.98
N LEU A 146 -31.18 -3.68 -5.15
CA LEU A 146 -32.47 -3.30 -5.75
C LEU A 146 -33.24 -2.29 -4.90
N ASP A 147 -33.15 -2.41 -3.57
CA ASP A 147 -33.81 -1.51 -2.60
C ASP A 147 -33.30 -0.05 -2.69
N GLU A 148 -32.12 0.18 -3.29
CA GLU A 148 -31.57 1.52 -3.56
C GLU A 148 -32.24 2.20 -4.76
N GLY A 149 -32.95 1.44 -5.60
CA GLY A 149 -33.69 1.96 -6.77
C GLY A 149 -33.22 1.44 -8.12
N VAL A 150 -32.42 0.36 -8.17
CA VAL A 150 -32.02 -0.30 -9.43
C VAL A 150 -33.20 -1.06 -10.02
N GLU A 151 -33.56 -0.78 -11.27
CA GLU A 151 -34.56 -1.56 -12.02
C GLU A 151 -33.90 -2.80 -12.63
N LEU A 152 -34.44 -3.99 -12.39
CA LEU A 152 -33.89 -5.25 -12.89
C LEU A 152 -34.83 -5.92 -13.89
N LYS A 153 -34.32 -6.25 -15.08
CA LYS A 153 -35.02 -6.96 -16.16
C LYS A 153 -34.30 -8.27 -16.49
N LEU A 154 -34.81 -9.36 -15.92
CA LEU A 154 -34.34 -10.72 -16.18
C LEU A 154 -34.95 -11.28 -17.47
N ASN A 155 -34.44 -12.42 -17.95
CA ASN A 155 -34.85 -13.05 -19.21
C ASN A 155 -34.85 -12.09 -20.42
N THR A 156 -33.93 -11.11 -20.42
CA THR A 156 -33.86 -10.07 -21.43
C THR A 156 -32.48 -10.09 -22.07
N TRP A 157 -32.42 -10.64 -23.29
CA TRP A 157 -31.25 -10.57 -24.15
C TRP A 157 -31.20 -9.21 -24.85
N VAL A 158 -30.04 -8.55 -24.83
CA VAL A 158 -29.80 -7.29 -25.53
C VAL A 158 -28.83 -7.54 -26.68
N ASP A 159 -29.30 -7.40 -27.91
CA ASP A 159 -28.55 -7.61 -29.15
C ASP A 159 -28.35 -6.34 -30.00
N ASP A 160 -28.88 -5.19 -29.57
CA ASP A 160 -28.66 -3.88 -30.20
C ASP A 160 -28.30 -2.81 -29.15
N ILE A 161 -27.01 -2.71 -28.84
CA ILE A 161 -26.48 -1.72 -27.90
C ILE A 161 -26.65 -0.27 -28.42
N PRO A 162 -26.37 0.05 -29.69
CA PRO A 162 -26.62 1.38 -30.25
C PRO A 162 -28.08 1.84 -30.09
N GLU A 163 -29.06 0.94 -30.19
CA GLU A 163 -30.47 1.29 -30.02
C GLU A 163 -30.81 1.73 -28.59
N LEU A 164 -30.13 1.19 -27.57
CA LEU A 164 -30.31 1.68 -26.19
C LEU A 164 -29.94 3.17 -26.06
N LEU A 165 -28.89 3.62 -26.74
CA LEU A 165 -28.52 5.04 -26.74
C LEU A 165 -29.57 5.90 -27.45
N LYS A 166 -30.16 5.41 -28.54
CA LYS A 166 -31.22 6.14 -29.28
C LYS A 166 -32.55 6.19 -28.53
N THR A 167 -32.87 5.15 -27.76
CA THR A 167 -34.13 5.03 -26.99
C THR A 167 -34.12 5.81 -25.68
N GLY A 168 -33.03 6.55 -25.39
CA GLY A 168 -33.00 7.56 -24.34
C GLY A 168 -32.09 7.23 -23.14
N TYR A 169 -31.28 6.17 -23.21
CA TYR A 169 -30.17 5.98 -22.28
C TYR A 169 -28.97 6.84 -22.72
N GLN A 170 -28.31 7.53 -21.78
CA GLN A 170 -27.14 8.36 -22.09
C GLN A 170 -25.81 7.60 -21.94
N ALA A 171 -25.82 6.45 -21.27
CA ALA A 171 -24.68 5.55 -21.18
C ALA A 171 -25.13 4.08 -21.12
N VAL A 172 -24.28 3.18 -21.60
CA VAL A 172 -24.48 1.73 -21.54
C VAL A 172 -23.24 1.06 -20.95
N VAL A 173 -23.41 0.10 -20.04
CA VAL A 173 -22.33 -0.69 -19.44
C VAL A 173 -22.49 -2.16 -19.87
N ILE A 174 -21.46 -2.73 -20.49
CA ILE A 174 -21.39 -4.15 -20.88
C ILE A 174 -20.63 -4.93 -19.80
N ALA A 175 -21.36 -5.74 -19.03
CA ALA A 175 -20.86 -6.55 -17.92
C ALA A 175 -21.36 -8.00 -17.97
N THR A 176 -21.48 -8.56 -19.18
CA THR A 176 -22.07 -9.88 -19.46
C THR A 176 -21.23 -11.07 -18.99
N GLY A 177 -19.97 -10.86 -18.59
CA GLY A 177 -19.08 -11.92 -18.10
C GLY A 177 -18.65 -12.94 -19.18
N ALA A 178 -18.11 -14.08 -18.75
CA ALA A 178 -17.62 -15.15 -19.62
C ALA A 178 -18.51 -16.40 -19.55
N HIS A 179 -19.69 -16.35 -20.19
CA HIS A 179 -20.70 -17.42 -20.10
C HIS A 179 -20.56 -18.56 -21.13
N SER A 180 -19.52 -18.52 -21.98
CA SER A 180 -19.27 -19.51 -23.02
C SER A 180 -18.12 -20.45 -22.64
N ALA A 181 -18.18 -21.70 -23.07
CA ALA A 181 -17.11 -22.68 -22.93
C ALA A 181 -16.88 -23.40 -24.27
N SER A 182 -15.71 -24.03 -24.44
CA SER A 182 -15.39 -24.79 -25.64
C SER A 182 -14.86 -26.18 -25.32
N LYS A 183 -14.92 -27.06 -26.33
CA LYS A 183 -14.35 -28.41 -26.29
C LYS A 183 -13.06 -28.42 -27.09
N LEU A 184 -12.13 -29.32 -26.76
CA LEU A 184 -11.02 -29.57 -27.68
C LEU A 184 -11.54 -30.25 -28.96
N MET A 185 -11.01 -29.84 -30.10
CA MET A 185 -11.30 -30.43 -31.40
C MET A 185 -10.56 -31.77 -31.54
N ILE A 186 -11.06 -32.81 -30.85
CA ILE A 186 -10.58 -34.18 -30.95
C ILE A 186 -11.71 -35.11 -31.45
N PRO A 187 -11.38 -36.24 -32.10
CA PRO A 187 -12.39 -37.20 -32.52
C PRO A 187 -13.33 -37.63 -31.37
N GLY A 188 -14.63 -37.71 -31.66
CA GLY A 188 -15.69 -38.10 -30.71
C GLY A 188 -16.16 -37.01 -29.74
N ALA A 189 -15.64 -35.78 -29.85
CA ALA A 189 -16.00 -34.69 -28.93
C ALA A 189 -17.44 -34.12 -29.11
N ASP A 190 -18.10 -34.47 -30.20
CA ASP A 190 -19.44 -34.05 -30.63
C ASP A 190 -20.57 -34.95 -30.13
N HIS A 191 -20.26 -36.07 -29.45
CA HIS A 191 -21.26 -36.99 -28.89
C HIS A 191 -22.20 -36.29 -27.87
N PRO A 192 -23.50 -36.65 -27.77
CA PRO A 192 -24.45 -36.02 -26.83
C PRO A 192 -24.07 -36.16 -25.34
N ASP A 193 -23.50 -37.30 -24.93
CA ASP A 193 -22.95 -37.53 -23.58
C ASP A 193 -21.55 -36.87 -23.37
N ASN A 194 -21.31 -35.76 -24.05
CA ASN A 194 -20.10 -34.95 -23.91
C ASN A 194 -20.54 -33.51 -23.62
N TRP A 195 -20.43 -33.09 -22.36
CA TRP A 195 -21.02 -31.86 -21.84
C TRP A 195 -19.97 -30.79 -21.58
N LEU A 196 -20.43 -29.54 -21.52
CA LEU A 196 -19.64 -28.42 -21.02
C LEU A 196 -19.84 -28.28 -19.51
N SER A 197 -18.78 -27.98 -18.77
CA SER A 197 -18.85 -27.73 -17.31
C SER A 197 -19.88 -26.67 -16.94
N LEU A 198 -19.90 -25.55 -17.67
CA LEU A 198 -20.84 -24.46 -17.43
C LEU A 198 -22.30 -24.87 -17.66
N GLU A 199 -22.57 -25.83 -18.53
CA GLU A 199 -23.92 -26.36 -18.73
C GLU A 199 -24.35 -27.18 -17.52
N LEU A 200 -23.52 -28.13 -17.08
CA LEU A 200 -23.79 -28.91 -15.86
C LEU A 200 -24.02 -28.00 -14.66
N LEU A 201 -23.08 -27.08 -14.41
CA LEU A 201 -23.13 -26.20 -13.26
C LEU A 201 -24.37 -25.32 -13.31
N ARG A 202 -24.67 -24.68 -14.45
CA ARG A 202 -25.85 -23.82 -14.59
C ARG A 202 -27.13 -24.58 -14.30
N ARG A 203 -27.31 -25.77 -14.90
CA ARG A 203 -28.51 -26.60 -14.70
C ARG A 203 -28.67 -27.01 -13.23
N ALA A 204 -27.58 -27.47 -12.60
CA ALA A 204 -27.57 -27.82 -11.18
C ALA A 204 -27.88 -26.61 -10.28
N CYS A 205 -27.28 -25.45 -10.55
CA CYS A 205 -27.47 -24.23 -9.77
C CYS A 205 -28.89 -23.63 -9.93
N LEU A 206 -29.52 -23.83 -11.08
CA LEU A 206 -30.92 -23.44 -11.32
C LEU A 206 -31.94 -24.46 -10.78
N GLY A 207 -31.47 -25.57 -10.18
CA GLY A 207 -32.33 -26.58 -9.58
C GLY A 207 -32.99 -27.51 -10.58
N GLU A 208 -32.44 -27.67 -11.78
CA GLU A 208 -32.91 -28.70 -12.72
C GLU A 208 -32.65 -30.10 -12.16
N GLU A 209 -33.63 -31.00 -12.27
CA GLU A 209 -33.48 -32.40 -11.89
C GLU A 209 -32.50 -33.10 -12.84
N LEU A 210 -31.32 -33.42 -12.32
CA LEU A 210 -30.25 -34.15 -13.00
C LEU A 210 -29.92 -35.41 -12.21
N ASP A 211 -30.16 -36.58 -12.81
CA ASP A 211 -29.71 -37.86 -12.24
C ASP A 211 -28.48 -38.35 -13.00
N LEU A 212 -27.35 -38.41 -12.30
CA LEU A 212 -26.10 -38.96 -12.82
C LEU A 212 -25.79 -40.35 -12.25
N SER A 213 -26.75 -40.99 -11.59
CA SER A 213 -26.64 -42.36 -11.09
C SER A 213 -26.26 -43.33 -12.20
N GLY A 214 -25.26 -44.18 -11.93
CA GLY A 214 -24.75 -45.15 -12.90
C GLY A 214 -23.89 -44.57 -14.03
N ARG A 215 -23.61 -43.25 -14.03
CA ARG A 215 -22.61 -42.64 -14.92
C ARG A 215 -21.21 -42.74 -14.30
N ASP A 216 -20.23 -43.04 -15.14
CA ASP A 216 -18.80 -42.97 -14.82
C ASP A 216 -18.23 -41.73 -15.52
N ILE A 217 -17.84 -40.73 -14.73
CA ILE A 217 -17.64 -39.36 -15.24
C ILE A 217 -16.16 -39.04 -15.37
N ILE A 218 -15.79 -38.46 -16.52
CA ILE A 218 -14.45 -37.92 -16.78
C ILE A 218 -14.56 -36.40 -16.96
N VAL A 219 -14.05 -35.64 -15.99
CA VAL A 219 -13.94 -34.18 -16.06
C VAL A 219 -12.57 -33.82 -16.62
N ILE A 220 -12.53 -33.20 -17.79
CA ILE A 220 -11.30 -32.71 -18.43
C ILE A 220 -11.08 -31.25 -18.03
N GLY A 221 -10.12 -30.99 -17.15
CA GLY A 221 -9.86 -29.64 -16.67
C GLY A 221 -8.89 -29.62 -15.49
N ALA A 222 -8.45 -28.43 -15.09
CA ALA A 222 -7.41 -28.28 -14.05
C ALA A 222 -7.65 -27.15 -13.04
N GLY A 223 -8.67 -26.30 -13.25
CA GLY A 223 -8.99 -25.18 -12.36
C GLY A 223 -10.14 -25.49 -11.42
N ASP A 224 -10.55 -24.51 -10.61
CA ASP A 224 -11.63 -24.67 -9.62
C ASP A 224 -12.95 -25.10 -10.27
N VAL A 225 -13.26 -24.60 -11.48
CA VAL A 225 -14.43 -25.03 -12.28
C VAL A 225 -14.46 -26.55 -12.50
N ALA A 226 -13.29 -27.19 -12.68
CA ALA A 226 -13.21 -28.63 -12.85
C ALA A 226 -13.50 -29.37 -11.54
N LEU A 227 -13.03 -28.84 -10.41
CA LEU A 227 -13.35 -29.38 -9.08
C LEU A 227 -14.83 -29.19 -8.77
N ASP A 228 -15.38 -27.99 -8.98
CA ASP A 228 -16.81 -27.69 -8.78
C ASP A 228 -17.68 -28.60 -9.65
N SER A 229 -17.32 -28.82 -10.91
CA SER A 229 -18.04 -29.73 -11.81
C SER A 229 -17.99 -31.17 -11.30
N ALA A 230 -16.82 -31.64 -10.85
CA ALA A 230 -16.66 -33.00 -10.36
C ALA A 230 -17.42 -33.24 -9.05
N ARG A 231 -17.32 -32.31 -8.10
CA ARG A 231 -18.01 -32.34 -6.81
C ARG A 231 -19.53 -32.23 -6.97
N THR A 232 -19.98 -31.41 -7.91
CA THR A 232 -21.40 -31.30 -8.29
C THR A 232 -21.89 -32.60 -8.90
N ALA A 233 -21.15 -33.18 -9.85
CA ALA A 233 -21.52 -34.43 -10.48
C ALA A 233 -21.57 -35.60 -9.47
N SER A 234 -20.67 -35.61 -8.50
CA SER A 234 -20.69 -36.58 -7.40
C SER A 234 -21.96 -36.45 -6.55
N ARG A 235 -22.36 -35.23 -6.20
CA ARG A 235 -23.58 -34.94 -5.43
C ARG A 235 -24.87 -35.27 -6.17
N LEU A 236 -24.85 -35.27 -7.49
CA LEU A 236 -25.96 -35.68 -8.36
C LEU A 236 -26.03 -37.21 -8.58
N GLY A 237 -25.31 -38.01 -7.78
CA GLY A 237 -25.47 -39.46 -7.70
C GLY A 237 -24.39 -40.30 -8.40
N SER A 238 -23.34 -39.70 -8.95
CA SER A 238 -22.22 -40.44 -9.56
C SER A 238 -21.06 -40.64 -8.58
N PRO A 239 -20.84 -41.85 -8.01
CA PRO A 239 -19.72 -42.08 -7.10
C PRO A 239 -18.36 -42.17 -7.83
N ASN A 240 -18.36 -42.38 -9.15
CA ASN A 240 -17.17 -42.65 -9.96
C ASN A 240 -16.78 -41.44 -10.81
N VAL A 241 -16.25 -40.39 -10.17
CA VAL A 241 -15.81 -39.17 -10.85
C VAL A 241 -14.29 -39.09 -10.93
N LYS A 242 -13.76 -38.85 -12.13
CA LYS A 242 -12.33 -38.70 -12.39
C LYS A 242 -12.05 -37.34 -13.00
N ILE A 243 -11.15 -36.57 -12.41
CA ILE A 243 -10.59 -35.37 -13.03
C ILE A 243 -9.33 -35.76 -13.79
N VAL A 244 -9.27 -35.45 -15.07
CA VAL A 244 -8.11 -35.72 -15.93
C VAL A 244 -7.55 -34.42 -16.44
N CYS A 245 -6.27 -34.15 -16.16
CA CYS A 245 -5.65 -32.87 -16.43
C CYS A 245 -4.23 -32.99 -17.00
N ARG A 246 -3.80 -31.97 -17.75
CA ARG A 246 -2.39 -31.80 -18.13
C ARG A 246 -1.54 -31.44 -16.90
N GLY A 247 -2.05 -30.59 -16.00
CA GLY A 247 -1.41 -30.29 -14.72
C GLY A 247 -2.34 -29.42 -13.87
N MET A 248 -2.43 -29.73 -12.58
CA MET A 248 -3.39 -29.10 -11.65
C MET A 248 -3.09 -27.62 -11.43
N ARG A 249 -4.14 -26.79 -11.39
CA ARG A 249 -4.09 -25.32 -11.19
C ARG A 249 -5.09 -24.82 -10.14
N ALA A 250 -6.00 -25.67 -9.68
CA ALA A 250 -6.98 -25.34 -8.68
C ALA A 250 -6.36 -25.04 -7.32
N SER A 251 -7.13 -24.36 -6.46
CA SER A 251 -6.67 -24.02 -5.11
C SER A 251 -6.41 -25.28 -4.26
N ALA A 252 -5.42 -25.20 -3.37
CA ALA A 252 -4.98 -26.35 -2.58
C ALA A 252 -6.06 -26.88 -1.63
N ASN A 253 -6.88 -25.99 -1.06
CA ASN A 253 -7.99 -26.37 -0.18
C ASN A 253 -9.06 -27.13 -0.97
N GLU A 254 -9.53 -26.59 -2.09
CA GLU A 254 -10.56 -27.24 -2.92
C GLU A 254 -10.07 -28.60 -3.45
N LEU A 255 -8.79 -28.71 -3.75
CA LEU A 255 -8.16 -29.96 -4.16
C LEU A 255 -8.21 -31.02 -3.04
N ALA A 256 -7.90 -30.62 -1.80
CA ALA A 256 -7.94 -31.50 -0.63
C ALA A 256 -9.37 -31.94 -0.31
N GLU A 257 -10.35 -31.04 -0.39
CA GLU A 257 -11.75 -31.37 -0.17
C GLU A 257 -12.29 -32.32 -1.24
N SER A 258 -11.87 -32.14 -2.51
CA SER A 258 -12.23 -33.03 -3.61
C SER A 258 -11.66 -34.45 -3.44
N ASP A 259 -10.40 -34.54 -3.00
CA ASP A 259 -9.73 -35.83 -2.72
C ASP A 259 -10.41 -36.55 -1.54
N ALA A 260 -10.75 -35.81 -0.48
CA ALA A 260 -11.49 -36.31 0.66
C ALA A 260 -12.91 -36.82 0.29
N GLU A 261 -13.54 -36.23 -0.73
CA GLU A 261 -14.82 -36.67 -1.30
C GLU A 261 -14.69 -37.86 -2.27
N GLY A 262 -13.48 -38.38 -2.49
CA GLY A 262 -13.23 -39.57 -3.32
C GLY A 262 -13.08 -39.30 -4.81
N ILE A 263 -12.90 -38.05 -5.23
CA ILE A 263 -12.71 -37.69 -6.64
C ILE A 263 -11.31 -38.07 -7.09
N GLN A 264 -11.21 -38.94 -8.11
CA GLN A 264 -9.92 -39.44 -8.59
C GLN A 264 -9.22 -38.41 -9.48
N ILE A 265 -8.00 -37.99 -9.13
CA ILE A 265 -7.26 -36.97 -9.90
C ILE A 265 -6.14 -37.64 -10.70
N ILE A 266 -6.28 -37.65 -12.03
CA ILE A 266 -5.31 -38.19 -12.98
C ILE A 266 -4.56 -37.05 -13.66
N ARG A 267 -3.30 -36.86 -13.28
CA ARG A 267 -2.45 -35.77 -13.77
C ARG A 267 -1.65 -36.15 -15.01
N ASN A 268 -1.03 -35.15 -15.63
CA ASN A 268 -0.03 -35.33 -16.67
C ASN A 268 -0.55 -36.11 -17.90
N ARG A 269 -1.77 -35.80 -18.35
CA ARG A 269 -2.41 -36.46 -19.50
C ARG A 269 -2.60 -35.51 -20.68
N VAL A 270 -2.38 -36.04 -21.89
CA VAL A 270 -2.72 -35.38 -23.16
C VAL A 270 -3.82 -36.16 -23.87
N PHE A 271 -4.92 -35.49 -24.16
CA PHE A 271 -6.14 -36.08 -24.73
C PHE A 271 -6.01 -36.22 -26.25
N LYS A 272 -6.36 -37.39 -26.79
CA LYS A 272 -6.29 -37.70 -28.23
C LYS A 272 -7.65 -37.97 -28.86
N GLU A 273 -8.55 -38.65 -28.15
CA GLU A 273 -9.86 -39.06 -28.68
C GLU A 273 -10.84 -39.36 -27.54
N VAL A 274 -12.10 -39.01 -27.72
CA VAL A 274 -13.21 -39.56 -26.92
C VAL A 274 -13.66 -40.85 -27.62
N VAL A 275 -13.41 -42.00 -26.99
CA VAL A 275 -13.59 -43.30 -27.63
C VAL A 275 -15.05 -43.71 -27.57
N ILE A 276 -15.65 -43.95 -28.74
CA ILE A 276 -17.05 -44.32 -28.89
C ILE A 276 -17.15 -45.74 -29.44
N LYS A 277 -17.93 -46.61 -28.78
CA LYS A 277 -18.27 -47.96 -29.27
C LYS A 277 -19.78 -48.16 -29.17
N TYR A 278 -20.40 -48.65 -30.25
CA TYR A 278 -21.86 -48.87 -30.30
C TYR A 278 -22.68 -47.66 -29.85
N ASN A 279 -22.27 -46.45 -30.29
CA ASN A 279 -22.90 -45.17 -29.93
C ASN A 279 -22.91 -44.88 -28.42
N LYS A 280 -21.92 -45.39 -27.66
CA LYS A 280 -21.69 -45.07 -26.25
C LYS A 280 -20.23 -44.68 -26.04
N ILE A 281 -20.00 -43.68 -25.21
CA ILE A 281 -18.65 -43.34 -24.76
C ILE A 281 -18.16 -44.46 -23.85
N VAL A 282 -16.96 -44.98 -24.12
CA VAL A 282 -16.30 -45.99 -23.29
C VAL A 282 -15.07 -45.44 -22.54
N GLY A 283 -14.64 -44.23 -22.88
CA GLY A 283 -13.58 -43.52 -22.17
C GLY A 283 -12.89 -42.45 -23.02
N VAL A 284 -11.82 -41.89 -22.48
CA VAL A 284 -10.97 -40.91 -23.19
C VAL A 284 -9.59 -41.53 -23.40
N ARG A 285 -9.15 -41.60 -24.66
CA ARG A 285 -7.80 -42.04 -25.02
C ARG A 285 -6.81 -40.91 -24.76
N CYS A 286 -5.77 -41.18 -23.99
CA CYS A 286 -4.74 -40.22 -23.65
C CYS A 286 -3.34 -40.85 -23.61
N LEU A 287 -2.33 -39.98 -23.68
CA LEU A 287 -0.94 -40.31 -23.40
C LEU A 287 -0.50 -39.64 -22.11
N GLU A 288 0.51 -40.23 -21.47
CA GLU A 288 1.26 -39.56 -20.42
C GLU A 288 2.11 -38.44 -21.02
N ALA A 289 2.32 -37.38 -20.25
CA ALA A 289 3.10 -36.24 -20.68
C ALA A 289 3.99 -35.68 -19.57
N ARG A 290 5.18 -35.22 -19.94
CA ARG A 290 5.99 -34.36 -19.07
C ARG A 290 5.48 -32.93 -19.21
N VAL A 291 5.14 -32.33 -18.09
CA VAL A 291 4.56 -30.98 -18.03
C VAL A 291 5.63 -30.04 -17.51
N GLY A 292 6.09 -29.14 -18.38
CA GLY A 292 7.14 -28.17 -18.09
C GLY A 292 6.61 -26.82 -17.62
N GLU A 293 7.47 -25.82 -17.64
CA GLU A 293 7.13 -24.45 -17.27
C GLU A 293 6.13 -23.79 -18.25
N ILE A 294 5.59 -22.64 -17.85
CA ILE A 294 4.76 -21.81 -18.74
C ILE A 294 5.71 -20.89 -19.52
N VAL A 295 5.74 -21.05 -20.84
CA VAL A 295 6.48 -20.16 -21.75
C VAL A 295 5.47 -19.39 -22.59
N LYS A 296 5.54 -18.05 -22.53
CA LYS A 296 4.60 -17.15 -23.24
C LYS A 296 3.11 -17.49 -22.98
N GLY A 297 2.75 -17.73 -21.72
CA GLY A 297 1.37 -18.05 -21.31
C GLY A 297 0.91 -19.48 -21.62
N LYS A 298 1.70 -20.29 -22.34
CA LYS A 298 1.38 -21.68 -22.66
C LYS A 298 2.25 -22.65 -21.85
N ARG A 299 1.59 -23.56 -21.13
CA ARG A 299 2.25 -24.66 -20.43
C ARG A 299 2.92 -25.56 -21.46
N GLN A 300 4.22 -25.79 -21.32
CA GLN A 300 4.93 -26.72 -22.18
C GLN A 300 4.53 -28.15 -21.82
N VAL A 301 4.15 -28.93 -22.82
CA VAL A 301 3.70 -30.31 -22.63
C VAL A 301 4.41 -31.18 -23.66
N GLN A 302 5.20 -32.13 -23.18
CA GLN A 302 5.90 -33.10 -24.02
C GLN A 302 5.25 -34.47 -23.83
N GLU A 303 4.70 -35.03 -24.90
CA GLU A 303 4.10 -36.36 -24.90
C GLU A 303 5.18 -37.42 -24.65
N ILE A 304 4.82 -38.48 -23.92
CA ILE A 304 5.68 -39.66 -23.70
C ILE A 304 5.19 -40.75 -24.65
N PRO A 305 5.91 -41.04 -25.76
CA PRO A 305 5.49 -42.06 -26.72
C PRO A 305 5.37 -43.45 -26.08
N GLY A 306 4.46 -44.28 -26.57
CA GLY A 306 4.25 -45.65 -26.08
C GLY A 306 3.38 -45.78 -24.81
N THR A 307 2.85 -44.67 -24.29
CA THR A 307 2.00 -44.64 -23.08
C THR A 307 0.51 -44.49 -23.37
N ASP A 308 0.07 -44.85 -24.58
CA ASP A 308 -1.33 -44.71 -24.99
C ASP A 308 -2.24 -45.66 -24.17
N HIS A 309 -3.27 -45.10 -23.56
CA HIS A 309 -4.27 -45.86 -22.78
C HIS A 309 -5.61 -45.15 -22.79
N ILE A 310 -6.66 -45.90 -22.44
CA ILE A 310 -8.03 -45.38 -22.30
C ILE A 310 -8.33 -45.24 -20.81
N ILE A 311 -8.72 -44.03 -20.40
CA ILE A 311 -9.32 -43.80 -19.08
C ILE A 311 -10.82 -44.10 -19.21
N PRO A 312 -11.36 -45.09 -18.47
CA PRO A 312 -12.74 -45.53 -18.64
C PRO A 312 -13.75 -44.53 -18.04
N GLY A 313 -14.83 -44.31 -18.79
CA GLY A 313 -15.96 -43.45 -18.42
C GLY A 313 -17.01 -43.40 -19.53
N ASN A 314 -18.25 -43.06 -19.18
CA ASN A 314 -19.39 -43.01 -20.09
C ASN A 314 -20.02 -41.62 -20.23
N LEU A 315 -19.49 -40.61 -19.52
CA LEU A 315 -19.83 -39.20 -19.64
C LEU A 315 -18.55 -38.36 -19.54
N VAL A 316 -18.36 -37.43 -20.47
CA VAL A 316 -17.19 -36.52 -20.48
C VAL A 316 -17.65 -35.09 -20.24
N ILE A 317 -17.01 -34.36 -19.33
CA ILE A 317 -17.33 -32.97 -19.00
C ILE A 317 -16.10 -32.10 -19.25
N TRP A 318 -16.24 -31.02 -20.02
CA TRP A 318 -15.12 -30.13 -20.38
C TRP A 318 -15.09 -28.87 -19.51
N ALA A 319 -14.00 -28.71 -18.78
CA ALA A 319 -13.65 -27.55 -17.94
C ALA A 319 -12.30 -26.97 -18.36
N VAL A 320 -12.18 -26.61 -19.65
CA VAL A 320 -10.91 -26.19 -20.30
C VAL A 320 -10.77 -24.67 -20.50
N GLY A 321 -11.68 -23.88 -19.95
CA GLY A 321 -11.68 -22.42 -20.05
C GLY A 321 -13.08 -21.86 -20.27
N GLN A 322 -13.24 -20.57 -20.00
CA GLN A 322 -14.47 -19.83 -20.27
C GLN A 322 -14.12 -18.57 -21.08
N TRP A 323 -15.04 -18.15 -21.93
CA TRP A 323 -14.86 -17.01 -22.84
C TRP A 323 -16.13 -16.15 -22.83
N PRO A 324 -16.01 -14.85 -23.13
CA PRO A 324 -17.18 -14.02 -23.40
C PRO A 324 -17.92 -14.48 -24.65
N ASP A 325 -19.24 -14.28 -24.65
CA ASP A 325 -20.04 -14.33 -25.88
C ASP A 325 -20.00 -12.93 -26.52
N PHE A 326 -19.71 -12.85 -27.83
CA PHE A 326 -19.68 -11.59 -28.58
C PHE A 326 -20.76 -11.53 -29.67
N THR A 327 -21.67 -12.51 -29.72
CA THR A 327 -22.72 -12.58 -30.75
C THR A 327 -23.71 -11.42 -30.69
N PHE A 328 -23.82 -10.75 -29.54
CA PHE A 328 -24.65 -9.55 -29.34
C PHE A 328 -23.99 -8.23 -29.76
N LEU A 329 -22.71 -8.24 -30.13
CA LEU A 329 -22.03 -7.01 -30.53
C LEU A 329 -22.44 -6.57 -31.95
N PRO A 330 -22.47 -5.25 -32.23
CA PRO A 330 -22.70 -4.74 -33.57
C PRO A 330 -21.70 -5.30 -34.60
N ARG A 331 -22.21 -5.77 -35.75
CA ARG A 331 -21.39 -6.34 -36.82
C ARG A 331 -20.59 -5.30 -37.63
N ASP A 332 -20.88 -4.01 -37.43
CA ASP A 332 -20.22 -2.89 -38.09
C ASP A 332 -18.84 -2.55 -37.49
N GLY A 333 -18.48 -3.20 -36.37
CA GLY A 333 -17.19 -2.99 -35.69
C GLY A 333 -17.15 -1.72 -34.84
N SER A 334 -18.29 -1.09 -34.56
CA SER A 334 -18.39 0.09 -33.68
C SER A 334 -17.88 -0.20 -32.25
N ILE A 335 -18.00 -1.44 -31.79
CA ILE A 335 -17.41 -1.93 -30.53
C ILE A 335 -16.30 -2.94 -30.88
N ALA A 336 -15.05 -2.54 -30.69
CA ALA A 336 -13.89 -3.37 -31.02
C ALA A 336 -13.58 -4.41 -29.93
N THR A 337 -13.15 -5.59 -30.37
CA THR A 337 -12.55 -6.62 -29.52
C THR A 337 -11.03 -6.53 -29.54
N ARG A 338 -10.36 -7.15 -28.57
CA ARG A 338 -8.90 -7.24 -28.45
C ARG A 338 -8.46 -8.68 -28.19
N TYR A 339 -7.21 -8.97 -28.54
CA TYR A 339 -6.58 -10.27 -28.24
C TYR A 339 -5.84 -10.25 -26.88
N PRO A 340 -5.94 -11.31 -26.06
CA PRO A 340 -6.88 -12.43 -26.20
C PRO A 340 -8.33 -12.05 -25.80
N ASP A 341 -9.28 -12.48 -26.65
CA ASP A 341 -10.75 -12.49 -26.57
C ASP A 341 -11.48 -11.61 -25.53
N GLY A 342 -11.20 -10.31 -25.48
CA GLY A 342 -11.92 -9.34 -24.62
C GLY A 342 -12.41 -8.11 -25.39
N LEU A 343 -13.21 -7.24 -24.77
CA LEU A 343 -13.54 -5.94 -25.35
C LEU A 343 -12.37 -4.94 -25.22
N TRP A 344 -12.15 -4.13 -26.26
CA TRP A 344 -11.21 -3.01 -26.18
C TRP A 344 -11.81 -1.88 -25.37
N SER A 345 -11.00 -1.26 -24.50
CA SER A 345 -11.42 -0.11 -23.69
C SER A 345 -10.24 0.82 -23.37
N ASN A 346 -10.51 2.10 -23.11
CA ASN A 346 -9.53 3.03 -22.57
C ASN A 346 -9.36 2.86 -21.03
N GLU A 347 -8.68 3.82 -20.36
CA GLU A 347 -8.45 3.82 -18.90
C GLU A 347 -9.74 3.97 -18.09
N ASP A 348 -10.72 4.74 -18.58
CA ASP A 348 -12.08 4.83 -18.03
C ASP A 348 -12.94 3.60 -18.36
N MET A 349 -12.36 2.60 -19.03
CA MET A 349 -13.03 1.42 -19.56
C MET A 349 -14.20 1.73 -20.52
N MET A 350 -14.17 2.90 -21.16
CA MET A 350 -15.03 3.23 -22.29
C MET A 350 -14.55 2.47 -23.53
N THR A 351 -15.48 1.87 -24.27
CA THR A 351 -15.22 1.14 -25.50
C THR A 351 -14.92 2.10 -26.67
N THR A 352 -14.73 1.57 -27.88
CA THR A 352 -14.60 2.38 -29.10
C THR A 352 -15.88 3.12 -29.49
N LEU A 353 -17.04 2.74 -28.93
CA LEU A 353 -18.31 3.46 -29.11
C LEU A 353 -18.52 4.43 -27.94
N PRO A 354 -18.52 5.77 -28.17
CA PRO A 354 -18.71 6.74 -27.10
C PRO A 354 -20.02 6.53 -26.34
N GLY A 355 -19.96 6.67 -25.01
CA GLY A 355 -21.10 6.40 -24.12
C GLY A 355 -21.32 4.91 -23.81
N VAL A 356 -20.51 4.00 -24.36
CA VAL A 356 -20.56 2.57 -24.05
C VAL A 356 -19.29 2.14 -23.33
N PHE A 357 -19.46 1.50 -22.18
CA PHE A 357 -18.40 1.08 -21.26
C PHE A 357 -18.42 -0.44 -21.08
N THR A 358 -17.34 -1.02 -20.54
CA THR A 358 -17.26 -2.46 -20.30
C THR A 358 -16.47 -2.83 -19.04
N ALA A 359 -16.91 -3.85 -18.31
CA ALA A 359 -16.24 -4.36 -17.12
C ALA A 359 -16.43 -5.86 -16.90
N GLY A 360 -15.60 -6.44 -16.04
CA GLY A 360 -15.59 -7.84 -15.69
C GLY A 360 -14.92 -8.70 -16.77
N ASP A 361 -15.26 -10.00 -16.75
CA ASP A 361 -14.58 -10.97 -17.61
C ASP A 361 -14.76 -10.70 -19.11
N VAL A 362 -15.87 -10.06 -19.53
CA VAL A 362 -16.12 -9.65 -20.94
C VAL A 362 -15.08 -8.64 -21.45
N ARG A 363 -14.59 -7.76 -20.58
CA ARG A 363 -13.51 -6.81 -20.91
C ARG A 363 -12.16 -7.52 -20.95
N ARG A 364 -11.88 -8.40 -19.99
CA ARG A 364 -10.56 -9.01 -19.80
C ARG A 364 -10.29 -10.17 -20.76
N GLY A 365 -11.35 -10.83 -21.25
CA GLY A 365 -11.25 -12.03 -22.06
C GLY A 365 -10.79 -13.28 -21.30
N MET A 366 -10.74 -13.19 -19.97
CA MET A 366 -10.40 -14.29 -19.08
C MET A 366 -11.17 -14.15 -17.78
N THR A 367 -11.48 -15.29 -17.16
CA THR A 367 -12.15 -15.35 -15.86
C THR A 367 -11.23 -14.90 -14.74
N THR A 368 -11.77 -14.06 -13.86
CA THR A 368 -11.07 -13.52 -12.68
C THR A 368 -11.90 -13.71 -11.41
N PHE A 369 -11.41 -13.26 -10.26
CA PHE A 369 -12.15 -13.44 -9.01
C PHE A 369 -13.26 -12.40 -8.87
N VAL A 370 -14.29 -12.73 -8.08
CA VAL A 370 -15.45 -11.85 -7.82
C VAL A 370 -15.01 -10.45 -7.36
N VAL A 371 -14.01 -10.37 -6.49
CA VAL A 371 -13.45 -9.10 -5.99
C VAL A 371 -12.90 -8.21 -7.10
N ASP A 372 -12.32 -8.81 -8.14
CA ASP A 372 -11.75 -8.04 -9.25
C ASP A 372 -12.85 -7.48 -10.15
N ALA A 373 -13.98 -8.19 -10.28
CA ALA A 373 -15.16 -7.74 -11.01
C ALA A 373 -15.91 -6.63 -10.24
N VAL A 374 -16.02 -6.75 -8.91
CA VAL A 374 -16.53 -5.68 -8.04
C VAL A 374 -15.69 -4.41 -8.17
N GLY A 375 -14.35 -4.55 -8.12
CA GLY A 375 -13.44 -3.41 -8.29
C GLY A 375 -13.60 -2.69 -9.64
N GLU A 376 -13.82 -3.41 -10.74
CA GLU A 376 -14.14 -2.79 -12.03
C GLU A 376 -15.55 -2.18 -12.06
N GLY A 377 -16.52 -2.78 -11.36
CA GLY A 377 -17.85 -2.21 -11.21
C GLY A 377 -17.82 -0.82 -10.57
N HIS A 378 -17.07 -0.65 -9.48
CA HIS A 378 -16.88 0.65 -8.83
C HIS A 378 -16.19 1.67 -9.74
N HIS A 379 -15.14 1.25 -10.46
CA HIS A 379 -14.45 2.11 -11.43
C HIS A 379 -15.40 2.57 -12.54
N ILE A 380 -16.22 1.66 -13.08
CA ILE A 380 -17.23 1.99 -14.08
C ILE A 380 -18.27 2.96 -13.55
N GLY A 381 -18.77 2.75 -12.33
CA GLY A 381 -19.78 3.64 -11.75
C GLY A 381 -19.30 5.10 -11.74
N ARG A 382 -18.05 5.32 -11.32
CA ARG A 382 -17.42 6.65 -11.32
C ARG A 382 -17.07 7.15 -12.72
N ALA A 383 -16.56 6.30 -13.61
CA ALA A 383 -16.23 6.67 -14.98
C ALA A 383 -17.45 7.12 -15.79
N VAL A 384 -18.57 6.39 -15.67
CA VAL A 384 -19.85 6.75 -16.30
C VAL A 384 -20.38 8.05 -15.70
N ASP A 385 -20.32 8.23 -14.38
CA ASP A 385 -20.70 9.50 -13.74
C ASP A 385 -19.89 10.69 -14.28
N ARG A 386 -18.56 10.56 -14.34
CA ARG A 386 -17.68 11.59 -14.93
C ARG A 386 -18.07 11.92 -16.36
N TYR A 387 -18.36 10.90 -17.18
CA TYR A 387 -18.78 11.07 -18.57
C TYR A 387 -20.11 11.83 -18.68
N LEU A 388 -21.10 11.49 -17.85
CA LEU A 388 -22.44 12.09 -17.89
C LEU A 388 -22.50 13.50 -17.31
N GLN A 389 -21.55 13.88 -16.45
CA GLN A 389 -21.47 15.18 -15.79
C GLN A 389 -20.51 16.19 -16.45
N LEU A 390 -19.96 15.89 -17.63
CA LEU A 390 -19.13 16.84 -18.36
C LEU A 390 -19.90 18.14 -18.70
N PRO A 391 -19.26 19.33 -18.61
CA PRO A 391 -17.84 19.58 -18.26
C PRO A 391 -17.60 19.77 -16.75
N LEU A 392 -18.62 19.68 -15.91
CA LEU A 392 -18.53 19.97 -14.46
C LEU A 392 -17.63 18.96 -13.72
N GLY A 393 -17.50 17.75 -14.26
CA GLY A 393 -16.71 16.67 -13.69
C GLY A 393 -17.52 15.88 -12.65
N GLY A 394 -17.48 14.55 -12.75
CA GLY A 394 -18.11 13.64 -11.78
C GLY A 394 -17.14 13.20 -10.68
N VAL A 395 -17.49 12.13 -9.98
CA VAL A 395 -16.69 11.60 -8.86
C VAL A 395 -15.32 11.07 -9.34
N PRO A 396 -14.20 11.50 -8.71
CA PRO A 396 -12.86 11.00 -9.05
C PRO A 396 -12.61 9.58 -8.51
N GLU A 397 -11.61 8.88 -9.05
CA GLU A 397 -11.18 7.61 -8.48
C GLU A 397 -10.59 7.79 -7.07
N PRO A 398 -10.88 6.88 -6.12
CA PRO A 398 -10.34 6.97 -4.77
C PRO A 398 -8.85 6.62 -4.75
N ARG A 399 -8.07 7.35 -3.95
CA ARG A 399 -6.66 7.01 -3.70
C ARG A 399 -6.59 5.84 -2.73
N ARG A 400 -5.97 4.73 -3.17
CA ARG A 400 -5.68 3.59 -2.28
C ARG A 400 -4.53 3.94 -1.34
N MET A 401 -4.73 3.78 -0.04
CA MET A 401 -3.65 3.91 0.93
C MET A 401 -2.59 2.82 0.70
N PRO A 402 -1.29 3.14 0.88
CA PRO A 402 -0.24 2.14 0.79
C PRO A 402 -0.40 1.10 1.92
N VAL A 403 -0.06 -0.16 1.61
CA VAL A 403 -0.07 -1.23 2.59
C VAL A 403 0.97 -0.94 3.68
N ALA A 404 0.52 -0.90 4.94
CA ALA A 404 1.42 -0.74 6.08
C ALA A 404 2.33 -1.98 6.22
N ARG A 405 3.63 -1.75 6.43
CA ARG A 405 4.61 -2.81 6.65
C ARG A 405 5.28 -2.57 7.99
N LEU A 406 5.19 -3.56 8.88
CA LEU A 406 5.86 -3.56 10.17
C LEU A 406 7.08 -4.47 10.12
N GLY A 407 8.16 -4.08 10.80
CA GLY A 407 9.34 -4.93 10.96
C GLY A 407 9.09 -6.05 11.98
N LYS A 408 9.85 -7.15 11.88
CA LYS A 408 9.75 -8.30 12.81
C LYS A 408 9.93 -7.92 14.29
N ASN A 409 10.81 -6.96 14.57
CA ASN A 409 11.07 -6.48 15.93
C ASN A 409 9.85 -5.75 16.49
N GLU A 410 9.27 -4.83 15.72
CA GLU A 410 8.06 -4.10 16.12
C GLU A 410 6.87 -5.04 16.35
N VAL A 411 6.72 -6.07 15.52
CA VAL A 411 5.69 -7.10 15.74
C VAL A 411 5.94 -7.87 17.04
N SER A 412 7.20 -8.21 17.33
CA SER A 412 7.57 -8.91 18.56
C SER A 412 7.33 -8.06 19.80
N GLU A 413 7.63 -6.76 19.75
CA GLU A 413 7.36 -5.80 20.82
C GLU A 413 5.86 -5.70 21.09
N ARG A 414 5.03 -5.56 20.04
CA ARG A 414 3.55 -5.53 20.21
C ARG A 414 3.00 -6.80 20.86
N ILE A 415 3.58 -7.97 20.57
CA ILE A 415 3.20 -9.23 21.21
C ILE A 415 3.63 -9.24 22.68
N GLN A 416 4.88 -8.82 22.98
CA GLN A 416 5.42 -8.78 24.33
C GLN A 416 4.65 -7.81 25.23
N ASP A 417 4.21 -6.68 24.67
CA ASP A 417 3.40 -5.66 25.35
C ASP A 417 1.92 -6.08 25.51
N GLY A 418 1.53 -7.25 24.98
CA GLY A 418 0.15 -7.75 25.05
C GLY A 418 -0.84 -6.97 24.20
N LEU A 419 -0.37 -6.15 23.25
CA LEU A 419 -1.21 -5.38 22.33
C LEU A 419 -1.86 -6.26 21.27
N VAL A 420 -1.22 -7.39 20.93
CA VAL A 420 -1.67 -8.33 19.89
C VAL A 420 -1.44 -9.77 20.34
N SER A 421 -2.30 -10.68 19.89
CA SER A 421 -2.24 -12.10 20.27
C SER A 421 -1.15 -12.88 19.53
N ALA A 422 -0.44 -13.75 20.26
CA ALA A 422 0.51 -14.73 19.71
C ALA A 422 -0.15 -16.07 19.31
N ALA A 423 -1.49 -16.16 19.34
CA ALA A 423 -2.20 -17.40 19.00
C ALA A 423 -1.92 -17.85 17.55
N ALA A 424 -2.06 -19.16 17.33
CA ALA A 424 -1.99 -19.77 16.00
C ALA A 424 -3.21 -19.39 15.15
N ARG A 425 -3.09 -19.53 13.83
CA ARG A 425 -4.17 -19.21 12.90
C ARG A 425 -5.33 -20.19 13.05
N ALA A 426 -6.54 -19.66 13.14
CA ALA A 426 -7.74 -20.47 13.14
C ALA A 426 -7.88 -21.25 11.82
N ARG A 427 -7.85 -22.59 11.91
CA ARG A 427 -8.04 -23.49 10.75
C ARG A 427 -9.51 -23.57 10.35
N MET A 428 -9.76 -23.73 9.06
CA MET A 428 -11.11 -23.88 8.52
C MET A 428 -11.67 -25.25 8.95
N SER A 429 -12.87 -25.23 9.51
CA SER A 429 -13.63 -26.42 9.84
C SER A 429 -14.54 -26.73 8.67
N THR A 430 -14.70 -28.01 8.33
CA THR A 430 -15.57 -28.46 7.24
C THR A 430 -16.54 -29.52 7.77
N LEU A 431 -17.67 -29.68 7.09
CA LEU A 431 -18.58 -30.79 7.36
C LEU A 431 -17.85 -32.13 7.15
N PRO A 432 -18.11 -33.14 8.00
CA PRO A 432 -17.61 -34.49 7.80
C PRO A 432 -17.98 -35.01 6.40
N VAL A 433 -17.04 -35.72 5.77
CA VAL A 433 -17.22 -36.25 4.40
C VAL A 433 -18.52 -37.05 4.27
N GLN A 434 -18.83 -37.89 5.26
CA GLN A 434 -20.02 -38.74 5.25
C GLN A 434 -21.35 -37.95 5.26
N GLU A 435 -21.34 -36.74 5.82
CA GLU A 435 -22.53 -35.89 5.95
C GLU A 435 -22.73 -34.96 4.75
N ARG A 436 -21.69 -34.70 3.96
CA ARG A 436 -21.72 -33.79 2.80
C ARG A 436 -21.76 -34.48 1.44
N ILE A 437 -21.75 -35.81 1.42
CA ILE A 437 -21.93 -36.63 0.21
C ILE A 437 -23.43 -36.64 -0.17
N ASN A 438 -23.72 -36.56 -1.48
CA ASN A 438 -25.09 -36.60 -2.04
C ASN A 438 -26.03 -35.46 -1.62
N ASN A 439 -25.51 -34.32 -1.18
CA ASN A 439 -26.30 -33.13 -0.91
C ASN A 439 -25.50 -31.85 -1.24
N PHE A 440 -26.20 -30.73 -1.27
CA PHE A 440 -25.60 -29.42 -1.52
C PHE A 440 -25.48 -28.57 -0.24
N TRP A 441 -25.37 -29.18 0.94
CA TRP A 441 -25.11 -28.44 2.17
C TRP A 441 -23.75 -27.75 2.11
N GLU A 442 -23.67 -26.59 2.75
CA GLU A 442 -22.45 -25.78 2.78
C GLU A 442 -21.32 -26.55 3.48
N VAL A 443 -20.21 -26.76 2.77
CA VAL A 443 -19.12 -27.63 3.24
C VAL A 443 -18.26 -26.93 4.28
N ASP A 444 -17.85 -25.69 4.01
CA ASP A 444 -17.04 -24.92 4.93
C ASP A 444 -17.93 -24.37 6.05
N LEU A 445 -17.53 -24.55 7.31
CA LEU A 445 -18.29 -24.08 8.47
C LEU A 445 -17.85 -22.67 8.92
N PRO A 446 -18.78 -21.84 9.41
CA PRO A 446 -18.45 -20.52 9.93
C PRO A 446 -17.58 -20.63 11.20
N MET A 447 -16.82 -19.58 11.50
CA MET A 447 -16.15 -19.47 12.80
C MET A 447 -17.20 -19.29 13.90
N SER A 448 -16.99 -19.94 15.04
CA SER A 448 -17.69 -19.53 16.27
C SER A 448 -17.27 -18.11 16.67
N GLU A 449 -18.10 -17.41 17.45
CA GLU A 449 -17.76 -16.05 17.95
C GLU A 449 -16.42 -16.06 18.71
N ALA A 450 -16.15 -17.10 19.49
CA ALA A 450 -14.90 -17.25 20.24
C ALA A 450 -13.68 -17.36 19.32
N GLU A 451 -13.77 -18.17 18.26
CA GLU A 451 -12.70 -18.28 17.26
C GLU A 451 -12.52 -16.98 16.48
N ALA A 452 -13.60 -16.30 16.10
CA ALA A 452 -13.54 -15.03 15.39
C ALA A 452 -12.90 -13.92 16.25
N LEU A 453 -13.20 -13.87 17.55
CA LEU A 453 -12.57 -12.94 18.49
C LEU A 453 -11.08 -13.24 18.70
N ALA A 454 -10.73 -14.53 18.83
CA ALA A 454 -9.34 -14.97 18.96
C ALA A 454 -8.53 -14.65 17.70
N GLU A 455 -9.08 -14.91 16.51
CA GLU A 455 -8.44 -14.60 15.24
C GLU A 455 -8.33 -13.08 15.01
N ALA A 456 -9.37 -12.31 15.36
CA ALA A 456 -9.33 -10.85 15.24
C ALA A 456 -8.29 -10.21 16.19
N ALA A 457 -8.05 -10.81 17.36
CA ALA A 457 -7.01 -10.37 18.30
C ALA A 457 -5.58 -10.55 17.77
N ARG A 458 -5.40 -11.32 16.69
CA ARG A 458 -4.10 -11.49 16.01
C ARG A 458 -3.76 -10.27 15.13
N CYS A 459 -4.73 -9.43 14.77
CA CYS A 459 -4.51 -8.27 13.93
C CYS A 459 -3.46 -7.33 14.54
N LEU A 460 -2.45 -6.97 13.74
CA LEU A 460 -1.34 -6.14 14.22
C LEU A 460 -1.72 -4.68 14.48
N SER A 461 -2.89 -4.23 14.01
CA SER A 461 -3.26 -2.80 13.99
C SER A 461 -2.16 -1.95 13.33
N CYS A 462 -1.66 -2.42 12.19
CA CYS A 462 -0.59 -1.76 11.44
C CYS A 462 -1.07 -0.55 10.64
N GLY A 463 -2.37 -0.44 10.36
CA GLY A 463 -2.97 0.76 9.75
C GLY A 463 -3.10 1.90 10.75
N ALA A 464 -2.81 3.13 10.32
CA ALA A 464 -2.97 4.34 11.15
C ALA A 464 -4.45 4.65 11.46
N CYS A 465 -5.36 4.24 10.57
CA CYS A 465 -6.81 4.36 10.71
C CYS A 465 -7.45 3.02 10.35
N SER A 466 -8.49 2.61 11.08
CA SER A 466 -9.29 1.41 10.78
C SER A 466 -10.48 1.67 9.86
N GLU A 467 -10.62 2.92 9.39
CA GLU A 467 -11.75 3.40 8.58
C GLU A 467 -13.13 3.04 9.15
N CYS A 468 -13.26 3.05 10.48
CA CYS A 468 -14.54 2.83 11.16
C CYS A 468 -15.52 4.02 11.05
N LEU A 469 -15.03 5.17 10.57
CA LEU A 469 -15.79 6.40 10.31
C LEU A 469 -16.50 7.03 11.52
N GLU A 470 -16.27 6.52 12.74
CA GLU A 470 -16.83 7.12 13.97
C GLU A 470 -16.42 8.57 14.15
N CYS A 471 -15.19 8.91 13.77
CA CYS A 471 -14.72 10.29 13.81
C CYS A 471 -15.51 11.18 12.84
N VAL A 472 -15.85 10.68 11.64
CA VAL A 472 -16.68 11.40 10.66
C VAL A 472 -18.08 11.60 11.19
N VAL A 473 -18.70 10.55 11.75
CA VAL A 473 -20.04 10.62 12.37
C VAL A 473 -20.05 11.60 13.55
N ALA A 474 -19.02 11.61 14.39
CA ALA A 474 -18.90 12.51 15.53
C ALA A 474 -18.54 13.96 15.14
N CYS A 475 -18.05 14.20 13.94
CA CYS A 475 -17.61 15.53 13.51
C CYS A 475 -18.80 16.36 13.04
N GLU A 476 -19.42 17.11 13.96
CA GLU A 476 -20.54 18.02 13.65
C GLU A 476 -20.22 19.05 12.55
N ARG A 477 -18.93 19.44 12.42
CA ARG A 477 -18.47 20.37 11.39
C ARG A 477 -18.31 19.74 10.00
N GLY A 478 -18.37 18.41 9.88
CA GLY A 478 -18.13 17.71 8.61
C GLY A 478 -16.71 17.89 8.05
N ALA A 479 -15.72 18.18 8.91
CA ALA A 479 -14.36 18.52 8.48
C ALA A 479 -13.49 17.31 8.12
N ILE A 480 -13.87 16.12 8.55
CA ILE A 480 -13.09 14.89 8.32
C ILE A 480 -13.50 14.29 6.99
N ASN A 481 -12.57 14.29 6.04
CA ASN A 481 -12.76 13.71 4.71
C ASN A 481 -11.67 12.66 4.46
N HIS A 482 -12.05 11.37 4.43
CA HIS A 482 -11.14 10.26 4.13
C HIS A 482 -10.74 10.19 2.65
N GLU A 483 -11.44 10.91 1.78
CA GLU A 483 -11.17 10.98 0.33
C GLU A 483 -10.32 12.20 -0.04
N MET A 484 -9.89 13.01 0.94
CA MET A 484 -9.02 14.16 0.71
C MET A 484 -7.69 13.72 0.08
N GLN A 485 -7.26 14.42 -0.97
CA GLN A 485 -6.05 14.09 -1.75
C GLN A 485 -4.95 15.14 -1.52
N ASP A 486 -3.70 14.72 -1.72
CA ASP A 486 -2.55 15.63 -1.74
C ASP A 486 -2.70 16.59 -2.93
N GLU A 487 -2.43 17.88 -2.72
CA GLU A 487 -2.39 18.88 -3.77
C GLU A 487 -0.94 19.26 -4.08
N VAL A 488 -0.57 19.22 -5.37
CA VAL A 488 0.74 19.71 -5.82
C VAL A 488 0.62 21.19 -6.18
N LEU A 489 1.17 22.04 -5.32
CA LEU A 489 1.22 23.48 -5.55
C LEU A 489 2.49 23.87 -6.30
N HIS A 490 2.32 24.46 -7.49
CA HIS A 490 3.42 25.05 -8.26
C HIS A 490 3.63 26.49 -7.82
N LEU A 491 4.64 26.71 -6.96
CA LEU A 491 5.00 28.04 -6.47
C LEU A 491 6.25 28.57 -7.17
N THR A 492 6.17 29.78 -7.72
CA THR A 492 7.34 30.49 -8.23
C THR A 492 7.90 31.38 -7.12
N VAL A 493 9.13 31.10 -6.69
CA VAL A 493 9.82 31.84 -5.61
C VAL A 493 11.20 32.29 -6.07
N GLY A 494 11.63 33.47 -5.60
CA GLY A 494 12.96 34.01 -5.93
C GLY A 494 14.07 33.50 -5.02
N THR A 495 13.76 33.23 -3.76
CA THR A 495 14.71 32.73 -2.75
C THR A 495 14.06 31.70 -1.85
N ILE A 496 14.88 30.85 -1.23
CA ILE A 496 14.46 29.76 -0.35
C ILE A 496 15.33 29.80 0.92
N ILE A 497 14.69 29.71 2.08
CA ILE A 497 15.38 29.61 3.38
C ILE A 497 15.14 28.22 3.96
N LEU A 498 16.21 27.47 4.17
CA LEU A 498 16.17 26.16 4.80
C LEU A 498 16.26 26.31 6.32
N ALA A 499 15.21 25.86 7.01
CA ALA A 499 15.11 25.90 8.47
C ALA A 499 14.57 24.57 9.04
N THR A 500 15.07 23.45 8.52
CA THR A 500 14.58 22.09 8.86
C THR A 500 14.93 21.61 10.27
N GLY A 501 15.68 22.40 11.03
CA GLY A 501 16.05 22.10 12.41
C GLY A 501 17.05 20.95 12.54
N PHE A 502 16.88 20.14 13.58
CA PHE A 502 17.76 19.04 13.96
C PHE A 502 16.93 17.87 14.51
N LYS A 503 17.57 16.72 14.72
CA LYS A 503 17.03 15.60 15.50
C LYS A 503 17.96 15.28 16.67
N ASP A 504 17.45 14.69 17.73
CA ASP A 504 18.28 14.25 18.85
C ASP A 504 19.14 13.04 18.48
N PHE A 505 20.33 12.96 19.09
CA PHE A 505 21.13 11.73 19.12
C PHE A 505 20.33 10.62 19.79
N ASP A 506 20.24 9.46 19.12
CA ASP A 506 19.58 8.27 19.67
C ASP A 506 20.52 7.51 20.61
N PRO A 507 20.28 7.49 21.93
CA PRO A 507 21.16 6.80 22.88
C PRO A 507 21.09 5.27 22.79
N SER A 508 20.16 4.69 22.01
CA SER A 508 20.05 3.23 21.85
C SER A 508 21.32 2.61 21.24
N VAL A 509 22.08 3.40 20.47
CA VAL A 509 23.35 2.99 19.87
C VAL A 509 24.51 2.95 20.89
N ALA A 510 24.26 3.38 22.13
CA ALA A 510 25.19 3.38 23.26
C ALA A 510 24.67 2.51 24.41
N PRO A 511 24.75 1.15 24.31
CA PRO A 511 24.19 0.23 25.30
C PRO A 511 24.70 0.45 26.73
N GLU A 512 25.90 1.01 26.89
CA GLU A 512 26.48 1.38 28.17
C GLU A 512 25.64 2.41 28.97
N LEU A 513 24.81 3.19 28.28
CA LEU A 513 23.89 4.16 28.90
C LEU A 513 22.58 3.52 29.37
N GLY A 514 22.29 2.27 28.97
CA GLY A 514 21.10 1.55 29.42
C GLY A 514 19.77 2.14 28.96
N TYR A 515 19.75 3.06 28.00
CA TYR A 515 18.53 3.60 27.41
C TYR A 515 17.72 2.50 26.71
N GLY A 516 16.41 2.44 26.94
CA GLY A 516 15.51 1.38 26.49
C GLY A 516 15.61 0.05 27.27
N ALA A 517 16.76 -0.26 27.86
CA ALA A 517 16.98 -1.49 28.63
C ALA A 517 16.73 -1.33 30.15
N LEU A 518 16.99 -0.14 30.70
CA LEU A 518 16.82 0.18 32.11
C LEU A 518 15.63 1.13 32.28
N ASP A 519 14.75 0.80 33.22
CA ASP A 519 13.65 1.69 33.61
C ASP A 519 14.21 3.03 34.15
N ASN A 520 13.52 4.12 33.88
CA ASN A 520 13.82 5.48 34.37
C ASN A 520 15.14 6.10 33.83
N VAL A 521 15.67 5.58 32.72
CA VAL A 521 16.68 6.28 31.91
C VAL A 521 15.96 6.98 30.76
N LEU A 522 15.96 8.30 30.77
CA LEU A 522 15.23 9.15 29.83
C LEU A 522 16.19 10.07 29.07
N THR A 523 15.83 10.46 27.85
CA THR A 523 16.43 11.60 27.18
C THR A 523 15.96 12.92 27.80
N ALA A 524 16.73 13.98 27.59
CA ALA A 524 16.34 15.33 27.98
C ALA A 524 14.98 15.72 27.35
N MET A 525 14.74 15.38 26.08
CA MET A 525 13.50 15.70 25.39
C MET A 525 12.29 14.93 25.90
N GLU A 526 12.44 13.66 26.29
CA GLU A 526 11.37 12.91 26.96
C GLU A 526 11.04 13.56 28.32
N PHE A 527 12.07 13.92 29.10
CA PHE A 527 11.86 14.58 30.38
C PHE A 527 11.16 15.94 30.20
N GLU A 528 11.53 16.75 29.20
CA GLU A 528 10.84 17.99 28.84
C GLU A 528 9.34 17.75 28.60
N ARG A 529 8.98 16.65 27.92
CA ARG A 529 7.57 16.29 27.72
C ARG A 529 6.89 15.90 29.03
N LEU A 530 7.56 15.19 29.94
CA LEU A 530 6.99 14.80 31.23
C LEU A 530 6.75 15.99 32.17
N VAL A 531 7.67 16.95 32.21
CA VAL A 531 7.53 18.13 33.08
C VAL A 531 6.60 19.19 32.48
N ASN A 532 6.33 19.13 31.17
CA ASN A 532 5.39 20.03 30.52
C ASN A 532 3.95 19.82 31.00
N SER A 533 3.25 20.90 31.35
CA SER A 533 1.85 20.87 31.81
C SER A 533 0.86 20.35 30.77
N SER A 534 1.16 20.52 29.47
CA SER A 534 0.44 19.93 28.33
C SER A 534 1.13 18.66 27.81
N GLY A 535 1.99 18.08 28.64
CA GLY A 535 2.66 16.80 28.43
C GLY A 535 1.74 15.60 28.67
N PRO A 536 2.19 14.38 28.31
CA PRO A 536 1.43 13.15 28.53
C PRO A 536 1.12 12.88 30.01
N THR A 537 1.90 13.44 30.93
CA THR A 537 1.71 13.30 32.38
C THR A 537 1.19 14.57 33.05
N ALA A 538 0.77 15.57 32.27
CA ALA A 538 0.30 16.87 32.76
C ALA A 538 1.25 17.54 33.78
N GLY A 539 2.56 17.43 33.54
CA GLY A 539 3.61 17.97 34.39
C GLY A 539 4.02 17.09 35.58
N LYS A 540 3.42 15.90 35.75
CA LYS A 540 3.78 14.98 36.83
C LYS A 540 4.91 14.06 36.41
N VAL A 541 6.09 14.24 36.99
CA VAL A 541 7.24 13.37 36.75
C VAL A 541 7.19 12.19 37.71
N THR A 542 7.03 10.98 37.18
CA THR A 542 6.99 9.74 37.98
C THR A 542 7.91 8.67 37.41
N LEU A 543 8.47 7.85 38.29
CA LEU A 543 9.11 6.59 37.94
C LEU A 543 8.07 5.59 37.40
N LYS A 544 8.53 4.49 36.81
CA LYS A 544 7.65 3.40 36.30
C LYS A 544 6.67 2.83 37.33
N ASN A 545 7.00 2.94 38.62
CA ASN A 545 6.12 2.50 39.72
C ASN A 545 5.10 3.57 40.18
N GLY A 546 5.01 4.70 39.49
CA GLY A 546 4.09 5.79 39.77
C GLY A 546 4.53 6.77 40.88
N GLN A 547 5.69 6.55 41.51
CA GLN A 547 6.22 7.44 42.56
C GLN A 547 7.13 8.53 41.96
N PRO A 548 7.19 9.74 42.53
CA PRO A 548 8.15 10.76 42.10
C PRO A 548 9.58 10.32 42.43
N PRO A 549 10.58 10.65 41.57
CA PRO A 549 11.98 10.38 41.88
C PRO A 549 12.43 11.25 43.06
N LYS A 550 13.23 10.69 43.98
CA LYS A 550 13.84 11.45 45.08
C LYS A 550 15.23 11.94 44.73
N SER A 551 15.91 11.27 43.81
CA SER A 551 17.19 11.73 43.26
C SER A 551 17.30 11.51 41.75
N VAL A 552 17.90 12.48 41.05
CA VAL A 552 18.01 12.52 39.59
C VAL A 552 19.45 12.88 39.17
N ALA A 553 20.02 12.14 38.22
CA ALA A 553 21.28 12.52 37.59
C ALA A 553 21.04 13.05 36.17
N VAL A 554 21.62 14.22 35.86
CA VAL A 554 21.61 14.83 34.53
C VAL A 554 23.01 14.67 33.92
N LEU A 555 23.08 14.00 32.77
CA LEU A 555 24.33 13.55 32.17
C LEU A 555 24.62 14.32 30.90
N HIS A 556 25.74 15.04 30.85
CA HIS A 556 26.11 15.89 29.72
C HIS A 556 26.81 15.13 28.60
N CYS A 557 26.85 15.76 27.42
CA CYS A 557 27.64 15.32 26.28
C CYS A 557 27.27 13.92 25.77
N ILE A 558 26.00 13.50 25.92
CA ILE A 558 25.56 12.19 25.41
C ILE A 558 25.49 12.25 23.89
N GLY A 559 26.35 11.48 23.20
CA GLY A 559 26.49 11.54 21.75
C GLY A 559 27.16 12.80 21.23
N SER A 560 27.91 13.54 22.06
CA SER A 560 28.66 14.72 21.64
C SER A 560 30.03 14.75 22.30
N ARG A 561 31.03 15.32 21.63
CA ARG A 561 32.42 15.32 22.07
C ARG A 561 32.94 13.90 22.37
N ASP A 562 32.50 12.95 21.54
CA ASP A 562 32.84 11.54 21.61
C ASP A 562 33.34 11.06 20.25
N LYS A 563 34.56 10.53 20.20
CA LYS A 563 35.16 9.99 18.97
C LYS A 563 34.40 8.81 18.37
N LYS A 564 33.62 8.08 19.19
CA LYS A 564 32.80 6.95 18.73
C LYS A 564 31.54 7.41 18.00
N TYR A 565 31.02 8.59 18.35
CA TYR A 565 29.77 9.12 17.80
C TYR A 565 30.05 10.44 17.08
N HIS A 566 30.01 11.57 17.80
CA HIS A 566 30.23 12.90 17.22
C HIS A 566 31.32 13.66 17.98
N GLU A 567 32.36 14.10 17.27
CA GLU A 567 33.47 14.86 17.88
C GLU A 567 33.11 16.32 18.22
N TYR A 568 32.05 16.86 17.62
CA TYR A 568 31.61 18.23 17.86
C TYR A 568 30.80 18.37 19.17
N CYS A 569 30.66 19.61 19.63
CA CYS A 569 29.81 19.97 20.75
C CYS A 569 28.44 20.42 20.25
N SER A 570 27.37 19.96 20.91
CA SER A 570 26.00 20.35 20.58
C SER A 570 25.57 21.73 21.10
N ARG A 571 26.48 22.47 21.75
CA ARG A 571 26.39 23.88 22.22
C ARG A 571 25.25 24.22 23.20
N ALA A 572 24.05 23.67 23.03
CA ALA A 572 22.87 23.95 23.86
C ALA A 572 22.73 23.01 25.07
N CYS A 573 23.35 21.83 25.04
CA CYS A 573 23.11 20.78 26.04
C CYS A 573 23.43 21.18 27.47
N CYS A 574 24.52 21.93 27.70
CA CYS A 574 24.84 22.40 29.04
C CYS A 574 23.72 23.29 29.61
N MET A 575 23.17 24.19 28.79
CA MET A 575 22.17 25.16 29.25
C MET A 575 20.81 24.54 29.49
N TYR A 576 20.35 23.66 28.60
CA TYR A 576 19.09 22.97 28.87
C TYR A 576 19.24 22.00 30.06
N SER A 577 20.40 21.37 30.28
CA SER A 577 20.62 20.53 31.46
C SER A 577 20.47 21.33 32.75
N LEU A 578 21.09 22.51 32.83
CA LEU A 578 20.93 23.41 33.98
C LEU A 578 19.46 23.79 34.19
N LYS A 579 18.73 24.07 33.09
CA LYS A 579 17.30 24.34 33.15
C LYS A 579 16.52 23.15 33.69
N LEU A 580 16.79 21.95 33.18
CA LEU A 580 16.16 20.72 33.64
C LEU A 580 16.44 20.47 35.12
N SER A 581 17.67 20.72 35.57
CA SER A 581 18.05 20.62 36.99
C SER A 581 17.26 21.58 37.88
N GLN A 582 17.05 22.83 37.46
CA GLN A 582 16.17 23.77 38.17
C GLN A 582 14.71 23.25 38.20
N LEU A 583 14.20 22.74 37.08
CA LEU A 583 12.84 22.19 37.02
C LEU A 583 12.65 20.96 37.91
N VAL A 584 13.63 20.06 37.95
CA VAL A 584 13.63 18.91 38.86
C VAL A 584 13.61 19.38 40.31
N HIS A 585 14.45 20.36 40.64
CA HIS A 585 14.52 20.89 42.00
C HIS A 585 13.20 21.56 42.43
N GLU A 586 12.65 22.44 41.59
CA GLU A 586 11.46 23.25 41.92
C GLU A 586 10.15 22.47 41.85
N TYR A 587 9.95 21.65 40.81
CA TYR A 587 8.66 21.01 40.54
C TYR A 587 8.58 19.56 41.01
N VAL A 588 9.73 18.87 41.11
CA VAL A 588 9.78 17.47 41.57
C VAL A 588 10.23 17.39 43.03
N GLY A 589 11.06 18.34 43.49
CA GLY A 589 11.61 18.33 44.85
C GLY A 589 12.66 17.23 45.06
N ALA A 590 13.35 16.82 43.99
CA ALA A 590 14.38 15.78 44.02
C ALA A 590 15.78 16.36 44.19
N GLU A 591 16.69 15.57 44.75
CA GLU A 591 18.12 15.89 44.79
C GLU A 591 18.73 15.70 43.40
N VAL A 592 19.50 16.67 42.92
CA VAL A 592 19.99 16.72 41.53
C VAL A 592 21.51 16.62 41.47
N TYR A 593 22.00 15.80 40.54
CA TYR A 593 23.42 15.60 40.27
C TYR A 593 23.73 15.84 38.79
N GLU A 594 24.57 16.81 38.48
CA GLU A 594 25.03 17.15 37.14
C GLU A 594 26.41 16.54 36.90
N VAL A 595 26.53 15.63 35.92
CA VAL A 595 27.83 15.03 35.53
C VAL A 595 28.25 15.61 34.19
N TYR A 596 29.33 16.39 34.20
CA TYR A 596 29.76 17.19 33.05
C TYR A 596 31.27 17.18 32.86
N ARG A 597 31.74 17.43 31.64
CA ARG A 597 33.17 17.63 31.35
C ARG A 597 33.55 19.10 31.45
N ASP A 598 32.92 19.93 30.62
CA ASP A 598 33.08 21.39 30.68
C ASP A 598 31.70 22.02 30.67
N MET A 599 31.47 23.00 31.54
CA MET A 599 30.25 23.80 31.53
C MET A 599 30.39 24.89 30.47
N ARG A 600 29.59 24.83 29.41
CA ARG A 600 29.67 25.77 28.26
C ARG A 600 28.56 26.82 28.32
N SER A 601 28.63 27.68 29.32
CA SER A 601 27.72 28.79 29.62
C SER A 601 28.12 30.11 28.90
N PHE A 602 28.37 30.06 27.59
CA PHE A 602 29.01 31.17 26.85
C PHE A 602 28.10 32.35 26.44
N GLY A 603 26.78 32.21 26.56
CA GLY A 603 25.80 33.24 26.19
C GLY A 603 25.65 34.33 27.25
N LYS A 604 24.99 35.45 26.89
CA LYS A 604 24.70 36.52 27.85
C LYS A 604 23.78 36.01 28.96
N GLY A 605 24.21 36.10 30.22
CA GLY A 605 23.41 35.63 31.36
C GLY A 605 23.55 34.13 31.65
N TYR A 606 24.32 33.38 30.86
CA TYR A 606 24.39 31.91 30.99
C TYR A 606 25.25 31.48 32.16
N GLU A 607 26.32 32.20 32.44
CA GLU A 607 27.17 31.95 33.61
C GLU A 607 26.42 32.31 34.91
N GLU A 608 25.65 33.39 34.90
CA GLU A 608 24.79 33.76 36.02
C GLU A 608 23.66 32.73 36.24
N PHE A 609 23.20 32.08 35.16
CA PHE A 609 22.24 30.98 35.23
C PHE A 609 22.86 29.71 35.83
N TYR A 610 24.10 29.38 35.45
CA TYR A 610 24.89 28.33 36.11
C TYR A 610 25.05 28.59 37.61
N ASN A 611 25.55 29.78 37.98
CA ASN A 611 25.73 30.19 39.37
C ASN A 611 24.43 30.14 40.20
N ARG A 612 23.29 30.46 39.58
CA ARG A 612 21.98 30.34 40.22
C ARG A 612 21.60 28.89 40.50
N THR A 613 21.85 28.01 39.53
CA THR A 613 21.59 26.57 39.65
C THR A 613 22.44 25.94 40.76
N GLU A 614 23.71 26.34 40.86
CA GLU A 614 24.60 25.93 41.96
C GLU A 614 24.06 26.38 43.33
N ARG A 615 23.60 27.63 43.45
CA ARG A 615 23.02 28.15 44.70
C ARG A 615 21.72 27.47 45.13
N MET A 616 21.04 26.75 44.24
CA MET A 616 19.87 25.91 44.56
C MET A 616 20.26 24.58 45.20
N GLY A 617 21.56 24.29 45.34
CA GLY A 617 22.05 23.05 45.94
C GLY A 617 22.14 21.87 44.96
N VAL A 618 22.21 22.14 43.65
CA VAL A 618 22.52 21.12 42.64
C VAL A 618 23.98 20.70 42.77
N ASN A 619 24.24 19.39 42.79
CA ASN A 619 25.59 18.85 42.92
C ASN A 619 26.26 18.76 41.54
N PHE A 620 27.43 19.37 41.38
CA PHE A 620 28.19 19.36 40.12
C PHE A 620 29.42 18.46 40.24
N TYR A 621 29.53 17.47 39.35
CA TYR A 621 30.67 16.56 39.28
C TYR A 621 31.34 16.61 37.91
N HIS A 622 32.66 16.76 37.94
CA HIS A 622 33.46 16.69 36.73
C HIS A 622 33.65 15.22 36.32
N GLY A 623 33.31 14.88 35.08
CA GLY A 623 33.55 13.54 34.57
C GLY A 623 32.96 13.24 33.21
N ARG A 624 33.53 12.21 32.58
CA ARG A 624 32.98 11.58 31.37
C ARG A 624 32.20 10.33 31.77
N VAL A 625 30.90 10.33 31.52
CA VAL A 625 30.03 9.18 31.83
C VAL A 625 30.55 7.92 31.15
N LYS A 626 30.69 6.87 31.95
CA LYS A 626 31.24 5.57 31.54
C LYS A 626 30.14 4.54 31.34
N LYS A 627 29.27 4.39 32.35
CA LYS A 627 28.24 3.34 32.36
C LYS A 627 27.14 3.62 33.38
N ILE A 628 25.93 3.19 33.03
CA ILE A 628 24.76 3.12 33.91
C ILE A 628 24.43 1.64 34.18
N LYS A 629 24.19 1.30 35.46
CA LYS A 629 23.79 -0.06 35.86
C LYS A 629 22.63 0.01 36.86
N LYS A 630 21.77 -1.00 36.83
CA LYS A 630 20.78 -1.21 37.89
C LYS A 630 21.46 -1.69 39.18
N LYS A 631 21.16 -1.05 40.31
CA LYS A 631 21.59 -1.46 41.65
C LYS A 631 20.38 -1.48 42.58
N GLY A 632 19.80 -2.66 42.78
CA GLY A 632 18.54 -2.81 43.52
C GLY A 632 17.38 -2.06 42.85
N LYS A 633 16.83 -1.06 43.54
CA LYS A 633 15.75 -0.18 43.03
C LYS A 633 16.26 1.10 42.36
N LYS A 634 17.56 1.39 42.45
CA LYS A 634 18.20 2.60 41.94
C LYS A 634 19.07 2.32 40.71
N LEU A 635 19.51 3.39 40.06
CA LEU A 635 20.48 3.43 38.98
C LEU A 635 21.82 3.93 39.52
N LEU A 636 22.87 3.13 39.34
CA LEU A 636 24.25 3.51 39.62
C LEU A 636 24.86 4.11 38.35
N VAL A 637 25.15 5.40 38.39
CA VAL A 637 25.87 6.12 37.33
C VAL A 637 27.35 6.20 37.72
N SER A 638 28.25 5.89 36.79
CA SER A 638 29.71 5.97 36.99
C SER A 638 30.38 6.74 35.86
N TRP A 639 31.44 7.49 36.19
CA TRP A 639 32.20 8.31 35.23
C TRP A 639 33.70 8.20 35.47
N ASP A 640 34.48 8.47 34.41
CA ASP A 640 35.93 8.65 34.48
C ASP A 640 36.27 10.16 34.52
N GLU A 641 37.55 10.52 34.61
CA GLU A 641 38.05 11.92 34.61
C GLU A 641 37.62 12.75 35.85
N ALA A 642 37.24 12.13 36.96
CA ALA A 642 36.88 12.86 38.20
C ALA A 642 38.06 13.65 38.78
N PHE A 643 37.78 14.83 39.36
CA PHE A 643 38.78 15.59 40.10
C PHE A 643 39.22 14.83 41.37
N TYR A 644 40.44 15.12 41.82
CA TYR A 644 40.97 14.54 43.06
C TYR A 644 40.03 14.86 44.23
N ASN A 645 39.59 13.83 44.97
CA ASN A 645 38.64 13.92 46.08
C ASN A 645 37.16 14.20 45.71
N GLN A 646 36.77 14.01 44.44
CA GLN A 646 35.36 13.91 44.03
C GLN A 646 34.94 12.44 43.89
N PRO A 647 33.64 12.12 44.09
CA PRO A 647 33.13 10.79 43.76
C PRO A 647 33.26 10.52 42.26
N ASP A 648 33.38 9.24 41.90
CA ASP A 648 33.38 8.73 40.53
C ASP A 648 32.05 8.01 40.18
N HIS A 649 31.08 8.03 41.11
CA HIS A 649 29.77 7.42 40.95
C HIS A 649 28.69 8.07 41.83
N VAL A 650 27.42 7.90 41.44
CA VAL A 650 26.25 8.29 42.23
C VAL A 650 25.08 7.31 42.03
N GLU A 651 24.25 7.14 43.07
CA GLU A 651 23.04 6.32 43.03
C GLU A 651 21.77 7.19 42.98
N VAL A 652 21.03 7.09 41.88
CA VAL A 652 19.84 7.91 41.62
C VAL A 652 18.61 7.08 41.27
N ASP A 653 17.43 7.66 41.44
CA ASP A 653 16.17 7.00 41.06
C ASP A 653 15.90 7.14 39.56
N MET A 654 16.33 8.25 38.95
CA MET A 654 16.14 8.56 37.53
C MET A 654 17.41 9.15 36.92
N VAL A 655 17.63 8.89 35.63
CA VAL A 655 18.71 9.48 34.84
C VAL A 655 18.13 10.22 33.65
N ILE A 656 18.65 11.43 33.39
CA ILE A 656 18.34 12.26 32.24
C ILE A 656 19.59 12.37 31.37
N LEU A 657 19.50 11.92 30.12
CA LEU A 657 20.56 11.95 29.12
C LEU A 657 20.44 13.24 28.31
N ALA A 658 21.39 14.16 28.46
CA ALA A 658 21.48 15.37 27.65
C ALA A 658 22.07 15.03 26.27
N THR A 659 21.20 14.59 25.37
CA THR A 659 21.51 14.15 24.01
C THR A 659 22.01 15.28 23.12
N GLY A 660 22.98 14.94 22.28
CA GLY A 660 23.52 15.81 21.25
C GLY A 660 22.53 16.05 20.11
N PHE A 661 22.81 17.06 19.29
CA PHE A 661 22.02 17.41 18.11
C PHE A 661 22.65 16.77 16.88
N GLU A 662 21.83 16.15 16.06
CA GLU A 662 22.18 15.58 14.76
C GLU A 662 21.40 16.28 13.64
N PRO A 663 21.91 16.30 12.40
CA PRO A 663 21.12 16.74 11.26
C PRO A 663 19.88 15.85 11.07
N GLN A 664 18.81 16.43 10.50
CA GLN A 664 17.61 15.66 10.13
C GLN A 664 17.95 14.43 9.29
N ALA A 665 17.17 13.36 9.44
CA ALA A 665 17.42 12.09 8.75
C ALA A 665 17.42 12.25 7.21
N ASP A 666 16.66 13.20 6.69
CA ASP A 666 16.55 13.49 5.27
C ASP A 666 17.45 14.65 4.79
N ALA A 667 18.35 15.17 5.63
CA ALA A 667 19.24 16.29 5.29
C ALA A 667 20.06 16.03 4.01
N ALA A 668 20.49 14.79 3.75
CA ALA A 668 21.19 14.43 2.51
C ALA A 668 20.32 14.62 1.27
N ARG A 669 19.04 14.21 1.35
CA ARG A 669 18.07 14.34 0.25
C ARG A 669 17.75 15.80 0.01
N VAL A 670 17.48 16.57 1.07
CA VAL A 670 17.21 18.01 0.99
C VAL A 670 18.41 18.75 0.38
N ALA A 671 19.64 18.43 0.80
CA ALA A 671 20.85 18.98 0.20
C ALA A 671 20.93 18.70 -1.31
N GLY A 672 20.64 17.46 -1.73
CA GLY A 672 20.60 17.09 -3.15
C GLY A 672 19.51 17.82 -3.94
N THR A 673 18.31 18.00 -3.36
CA THR A 673 17.19 18.72 -4.00
C THR A 673 17.52 20.19 -4.25
N PHE A 674 18.18 20.86 -3.29
CA PHE A 674 18.51 22.29 -3.41
C PHE A 674 19.93 22.56 -3.94
N GLY A 675 20.72 21.51 -4.19
CA GLY A 675 22.09 21.63 -4.73
C GLY A 675 23.13 22.20 -3.76
N ILE A 676 22.91 22.05 -2.44
CA ILE A 676 23.79 22.62 -1.41
C ILE A 676 24.70 21.57 -0.76
N SER A 677 25.78 22.04 -0.12
CA SER A 677 26.76 21.18 0.56
C SER A 677 26.40 20.89 2.02
N ARG A 678 26.98 19.81 2.55
CA ARG A 678 26.95 19.47 3.98
C ARG A 678 28.36 19.48 4.56
N SER A 679 28.49 19.93 5.79
CA SER A 679 29.76 19.93 6.52
C SER A 679 30.16 18.51 6.95
N GLY A 680 31.38 18.35 7.48
CA GLY A 680 31.85 17.06 8.00
C GLY A 680 31.01 16.50 9.16
N SER A 681 30.26 17.35 9.87
CA SER A 681 29.30 16.94 10.90
C SER A 681 27.92 16.58 10.33
N GLY A 682 27.75 16.71 9.01
CA GLY A 682 26.52 16.34 8.31
C GLY A 682 25.41 17.40 8.34
N PHE A 683 25.62 18.56 8.96
CA PHE A 683 24.71 19.72 8.87
C PHE A 683 24.89 20.46 7.54
N PHE A 684 23.96 21.36 7.18
CA PHE A 684 24.12 22.17 5.98
C PHE A 684 25.29 23.15 6.12
N GLN A 685 26.07 23.27 5.05
CA GLN A 685 27.28 24.09 5.04
C GLN A 685 26.97 25.50 4.56
N GLU A 686 27.29 26.48 5.39
CA GLU A 686 27.32 27.88 4.99
C GLU A 686 28.43 28.16 3.98
N ARG A 687 28.25 29.19 3.15
CA ARG A 687 29.22 29.61 2.14
C ARG A 687 30.55 30.00 2.78
N HIS A 688 30.50 30.75 3.88
CA HIS A 688 31.69 31.08 4.65
C HIS A 688 31.33 31.40 6.12
N PRO A 689 32.02 30.83 7.13
CA PRO A 689 31.63 30.94 8.55
C PRO A 689 31.49 32.36 9.10
N LYS A 690 32.17 33.35 8.49
CA LYS A 690 32.17 34.77 8.90
C LYS A 690 31.58 35.72 7.87
N LEU A 691 32.08 35.67 6.64
CA LEU A 691 31.64 36.55 5.54
C LEU A 691 30.19 36.31 5.11
N ALA A 692 29.73 35.05 5.11
CA ALA A 692 28.43 34.68 4.58
C ALA A 692 27.84 33.49 5.38
N PRO A 693 27.54 33.69 6.68
CA PRO A 693 27.22 32.61 7.62
C PRO A 693 25.80 32.03 7.46
N VAL A 694 24.97 32.66 6.63
CA VAL A 694 23.58 32.24 6.34
C VAL A 694 23.34 31.95 4.87
N GLU A 695 24.33 32.21 4.02
CA GLU A 695 24.25 31.90 2.60
C GLU A 695 24.80 30.51 2.33
N THR A 696 24.41 29.91 1.22
CA THR A 696 25.02 28.68 0.71
C THR A 696 25.84 28.97 -0.54
N VAL A 697 26.53 27.95 -1.06
CA VAL A 697 27.18 28.04 -2.38
C VAL A 697 26.18 28.18 -3.53
N SER A 698 24.92 27.82 -3.29
CA SER A 698 23.84 27.99 -4.26
C SER A 698 23.15 29.32 -4.03
N GLU A 699 23.30 30.24 -4.98
CA GLU A 699 22.64 31.54 -4.92
C GLU A 699 21.11 31.40 -4.80
N GLY A 700 20.51 32.25 -3.97
CA GLY A 700 19.09 32.21 -3.66
C GLY A 700 18.68 31.18 -2.59
N ILE A 701 19.61 30.33 -2.12
CA ILE A 701 19.36 29.37 -1.05
C ILE A 701 20.13 29.77 0.23
N TYR A 702 19.40 29.92 1.34
CA TYR A 702 19.91 30.39 2.62
C TYR A 702 19.61 29.40 3.75
N LEU A 703 20.30 29.55 4.89
CA LEU A 703 20.19 28.68 6.06
C LEU A 703 19.77 29.46 7.30
N ALA A 704 18.86 28.89 8.08
CA ALA A 704 18.45 29.45 9.38
C ALA A 704 18.24 28.36 10.43
N GLY A 705 18.78 28.58 11.63
CA GLY A 705 18.56 27.70 12.77
C GLY A 705 19.47 26.48 12.81
N ALA A 706 19.03 25.46 13.55
CA ALA A 706 19.86 24.31 13.91
C ALA A 706 20.25 23.40 12.72
N CYS A 707 19.63 23.56 11.55
CA CYS A 707 20.00 22.77 10.37
C CYS A 707 21.39 23.10 9.82
N GLN A 708 21.93 24.28 10.15
CA GLN A 708 23.30 24.68 9.78
C GLN A 708 24.36 24.17 10.79
N ALA A 709 24.03 24.17 12.08
CA ALA A 709 24.90 23.67 13.15
C ALA A 709 24.12 23.69 14.49
N PRO A 710 24.54 22.92 15.51
CA PRO A 710 23.96 23.00 16.84
C PRO A 710 24.01 24.42 17.41
N LYS A 711 22.88 24.91 17.90
CA LYS A 711 22.72 26.25 18.47
C LYS A 711 21.46 26.33 19.33
N ASP A 712 21.36 27.37 20.15
CA ASP A 712 20.19 27.62 20.99
C ASP A 712 19.15 28.49 20.27
N ILE A 713 18.08 28.85 20.99
CA ILE A 713 16.97 29.63 20.46
C ILE A 713 17.42 31.06 20.07
N PRO A 714 18.12 31.83 20.93
CA PRO A 714 18.59 33.17 20.55
C PRO A 714 19.45 33.19 19.29
N ASP A 715 20.43 32.29 19.17
CA ASP A 715 21.27 32.19 17.98
C ASP A 715 20.44 31.83 16.73
N SER A 716 19.45 30.94 16.88
CA SER A 716 18.55 30.54 15.78
C SER A 716 17.67 31.69 15.29
N VAL A 717 17.11 32.48 16.22
CA VAL A 717 16.29 33.66 15.90
C VAL A 717 17.12 34.74 15.22
N ALA A 718 18.33 34.99 15.72
CA ALA A 718 19.26 35.94 15.08
C ALA A 718 19.62 35.49 13.65
N GLN A 719 19.89 34.18 13.47
CA GLN A 719 20.19 33.63 12.15
C GLN A 719 19.00 33.72 11.19
N ALA A 720 17.77 33.54 11.67
CA ALA A 720 16.57 33.72 10.86
C ALA A 720 16.42 35.16 10.34
N GLY A 721 16.69 36.16 11.20
CA GLY A 721 16.72 37.57 10.79
C GLY A 721 17.80 37.85 9.74
N ALA A 722 19.01 37.30 9.93
CA ALA A 722 20.09 37.42 8.97
C ALA A 722 19.77 36.77 7.61
N ALA A 723 19.20 35.57 7.62
CA ALA A 723 18.79 34.86 6.40
C ALA A 723 17.68 35.62 5.65
N ALA A 724 16.70 36.16 6.38
CA ALA A 724 15.65 37.00 5.78
C ALA A 724 16.24 38.26 5.12
N ALA A 725 17.17 38.94 5.78
CA ALA A 725 17.83 40.12 5.22
C ALA A 725 18.66 39.78 3.97
N ALA A 726 19.41 38.67 3.98
CA ALA A 726 20.19 38.21 2.84
C ALA A 726 19.32 37.75 1.66
N ALA A 727 18.17 37.12 1.95
CA ALA A 727 17.20 36.74 0.93
C ALA A 727 16.54 37.97 0.29
N LEU A 728 16.14 38.96 1.10
CA LEU A 728 15.54 40.20 0.61
C LEU A 728 16.53 41.04 -0.19
N SER A 729 17.81 41.08 0.19
CA SER A 729 18.82 41.84 -0.56
C SER A 729 19.02 41.32 -1.98
N LEU A 730 18.78 40.03 -2.24
CA LEU A 730 18.78 39.46 -3.58
C LEU A 730 17.48 39.76 -4.34
N ILE A 731 16.33 39.64 -3.66
CA ILE A 731 15.01 39.92 -4.27
C ILE A 731 14.91 41.39 -4.72
N ASP A 732 15.36 42.32 -3.87
CA ASP A 732 15.24 43.77 -4.11
C ASP A 732 16.04 44.23 -5.35
N GLN A 733 17.10 43.49 -5.72
CA GLN A 733 17.87 43.79 -6.94
C GLN A 733 17.05 43.59 -8.23
N GLY A 734 16.01 42.74 -8.19
CA GLY A 734 15.13 42.42 -9.33
C GLY A 734 15.80 41.67 -10.49
N ARG A 735 17.13 41.64 -10.55
CA ARG A 735 17.96 40.92 -11.52
C ARG A 735 19.25 40.48 -10.85
N ILE A 736 19.74 39.30 -11.23
CA ILE A 736 21.02 38.76 -10.78
C ILE A 736 21.96 38.60 -11.98
N ALA A 737 23.25 38.82 -11.76
CA ALA A 737 24.26 38.45 -12.74
C ALA A 737 24.56 36.96 -12.57
N LEU A 738 24.35 36.17 -13.62
CA LEU A 738 24.73 34.76 -13.61
C LEU A 738 26.24 34.64 -13.80
N ASP A 739 26.84 33.64 -13.16
CA ASP A 739 28.20 33.22 -13.46
C ASP A 739 28.29 32.86 -14.97
N PRO A 740 29.18 33.49 -15.75
CA PRO A 740 29.33 33.19 -17.17
C PRO A 740 29.92 31.80 -17.43
N VAL A 741 30.42 31.09 -16.42
CA VAL A 741 30.91 29.71 -16.50
C VAL A 741 29.74 28.74 -16.69
N ILE A 742 29.17 28.74 -17.89
CA ILE A 742 28.10 27.84 -18.31
C ILE A 742 28.54 26.97 -19.48
N ALA A 743 27.85 25.85 -19.68
CA ALA A 743 28.11 24.99 -20.81
C ALA A 743 27.48 25.58 -22.09
N GLU A 744 28.24 25.58 -23.18
CA GLU A 744 27.79 26.04 -24.50
C GLU A 744 27.95 24.91 -25.54
N VAL A 745 26.95 24.75 -26.39
CA VAL A 745 26.94 23.72 -27.44
C VAL A 745 27.25 24.35 -28.80
N ASN A 746 28.34 23.89 -29.43
CA ASN A 746 28.60 24.10 -30.84
C ASN A 746 27.64 23.25 -31.69
N LYS A 747 26.62 23.91 -32.23
CA LYS A 747 25.54 23.26 -33.01
C LYS A 747 26.04 22.57 -34.28
N VAL A 748 27.19 22.99 -34.84
CA VAL A 748 27.77 22.38 -36.04
C VAL A 748 28.41 21.03 -35.74
N LEU A 749 29.01 20.88 -34.56
CA LEU A 749 29.67 19.64 -34.13
C LEU A 749 28.72 18.67 -33.41
N CYS A 750 27.59 19.18 -32.92
CA CYS A 750 26.65 18.40 -32.13
C CYS A 750 25.93 17.35 -32.99
N ALA A 751 26.03 16.07 -32.60
CA ALA A 751 25.31 14.98 -33.25
C ALA A 751 23.95 14.66 -32.60
N GLY A 752 23.55 15.41 -31.56
CA GLY A 752 22.27 15.20 -30.86
C GLY A 752 22.15 13.87 -30.10
N CYS A 753 23.26 13.26 -29.69
CA CYS A 753 23.26 11.92 -29.08
C CYS A 753 22.68 11.87 -27.64
N GLY A 754 22.49 13.02 -26.98
CA GLY A 754 21.88 13.12 -25.66
C GLY A 754 22.73 12.65 -24.48
N LEU A 755 24.00 12.29 -24.69
CA LEU A 755 24.91 11.90 -23.60
C LEU A 755 25.12 13.04 -22.59
N CYS A 756 25.25 14.28 -23.06
CA CYS A 756 25.37 15.46 -22.21
C CYS A 756 24.12 15.69 -21.33
N ALA A 757 22.92 15.45 -21.87
CA ALA A 757 21.67 15.56 -21.12
C ALA A 757 21.60 14.54 -19.98
N LYS A 758 21.97 13.29 -20.25
CA LYS A 758 22.06 12.24 -19.21
C LYS A 758 23.14 12.52 -18.16
N ALA A 759 24.22 13.17 -18.55
CA ALA A 759 25.33 13.49 -17.66
C ALA A 759 25.07 14.72 -16.77
N CYS A 760 24.05 15.54 -17.06
CA CYS A 760 23.80 16.76 -16.32
C CYS A 760 23.01 16.47 -15.02
N PRO A 761 23.58 16.72 -13.83
CA PRO A 761 22.87 16.48 -12.57
C PRO A 761 21.76 17.52 -12.30
N TYR A 762 21.78 18.66 -13.01
CA TYR A 762 20.85 19.77 -12.83
C TYR A 762 19.70 19.78 -13.84
N GLY A 763 19.66 18.80 -14.77
CA GLY A 763 18.66 18.77 -15.84
C GLY A 763 18.74 19.97 -16.79
N SER A 764 19.89 20.65 -16.86
CA SER A 764 20.04 21.91 -17.61
C SER A 764 20.13 21.74 -19.12
N ILE A 765 20.05 20.52 -19.66
CA ILE A 765 20.31 20.23 -21.08
C ILE A 765 19.17 19.40 -21.65
N GLN A 766 18.60 19.87 -22.76
CA GLN A 766 17.57 19.17 -23.54
C GLN A 766 18.08 18.90 -24.96
N VAL A 767 17.51 17.91 -25.64
CA VAL A 767 17.82 17.61 -27.04
C VAL A 767 16.63 17.98 -27.90
N GLU A 768 16.80 18.98 -28.75
CA GLU A 768 15.78 19.46 -29.68
C GLU A 768 16.35 19.47 -31.09
N ASN A 769 15.56 19.05 -32.09
CA ASN A 769 15.96 19.10 -33.50
C ASN A 769 17.36 18.50 -33.76
N ARG A 770 17.66 17.36 -33.13
CA ARG A 770 18.96 16.65 -33.21
C ARG A 770 20.18 17.48 -32.73
N THR A 771 19.95 18.50 -31.90
CA THR A 771 21.00 19.32 -31.27
C THR A 771 20.73 19.43 -29.77
N SER A 772 21.78 19.46 -28.95
CA SER A 772 21.63 19.73 -27.52
C SER A 772 21.54 21.23 -27.25
N ILE A 773 20.64 21.64 -26.37
CA ILE A 773 20.43 23.03 -25.95
C ILE A 773 20.62 23.09 -24.43
N VAL A 774 21.43 24.04 -23.97
CA VAL A 774 21.68 24.28 -22.55
C VAL A 774 20.80 25.42 -22.07
N ASN A 775 20.03 25.18 -21.01
CA ASN A 775 19.40 26.23 -20.22
C ASN A 775 20.46 26.85 -19.31
N SER A 776 20.88 28.07 -19.66
CA SER A 776 21.92 28.82 -18.93
C SER A 776 21.55 29.13 -17.49
N PHE A 777 20.26 29.26 -17.16
CA PHE A 777 19.79 29.54 -15.79
C PHE A 777 19.96 28.33 -14.85
N LEU A 778 19.87 27.11 -15.39
CA LEU A 778 20.02 25.87 -14.63
C LEU A 778 21.46 25.34 -14.62
N CYS A 779 22.31 25.79 -15.55
CA CYS A 779 23.68 25.32 -15.66
C CYS A 779 24.53 25.89 -14.52
N LYS A 780 25.12 25.02 -13.69
CA LYS A 780 26.04 25.40 -12.60
C LYS A 780 27.52 25.27 -12.98
N GLY A 781 27.82 25.20 -14.27
CA GLY A 781 29.21 25.24 -14.73
C GLY A 781 30.09 24.05 -14.33
N CYS A 782 29.54 22.89 -13.99
CA CYS A 782 30.36 21.78 -13.44
C CYS A 782 31.25 21.05 -14.47
N GLY A 783 31.11 21.34 -15.76
CA GLY A 783 31.92 20.74 -16.85
C GLY A 783 31.65 19.26 -17.16
N THR A 784 30.81 18.55 -16.39
CA THR A 784 30.55 17.11 -16.57
C THR A 784 30.05 16.76 -17.97
N CYS A 785 29.18 17.60 -18.54
CA CYS A 785 28.66 17.42 -19.90
C CYS A 785 29.72 17.63 -20.98
N SER A 786 30.67 18.56 -20.78
CA SER A 786 31.84 18.78 -21.65
C SER A 786 32.75 17.55 -21.66
N ALA A 787 33.06 17.02 -20.48
CA ALA A 787 33.86 15.80 -20.34
C ALA A 787 33.17 14.56 -20.98
N ALA A 788 31.85 14.45 -20.87
CA ALA A 788 31.09 13.35 -21.45
C ALA A 788 30.93 13.43 -22.98
N CYS A 789 31.20 14.59 -23.58
CA CYS A 789 30.97 14.80 -25.00
C CYS A 789 32.08 14.20 -25.86
N ARG A 790 31.79 13.07 -26.50
CA ARG A 790 32.74 12.40 -27.40
C ARG A 790 33.13 13.24 -28.62
N ASN A 791 32.21 14.07 -29.12
CA ASN A 791 32.45 14.94 -30.26
C ASN A 791 33.08 16.28 -29.86
N LYS A 792 33.29 16.54 -28.56
CA LYS A 792 33.72 17.84 -28.04
C LYS A 792 32.89 19.01 -28.57
N ALA A 793 31.60 18.75 -28.79
CA ALA A 793 30.63 19.71 -29.30
C ALA A 793 30.01 20.58 -28.20
N ILE A 794 30.26 20.27 -26.93
CA ILE A 794 29.86 21.09 -25.79
C ILE A 794 31.09 21.37 -24.96
N SER A 795 31.30 22.64 -24.62
CA SER A 795 32.44 23.14 -23.85
C SER A 795 31.93 23.99 -22.70
N LEU A 796 32.78 24.23 -21.71
CA LEU A 796 32.48 25.11 -20.58
C LEU A 796 33.16 26.46 -20.82
N ILE A 797 32.42 27.56 -20.76
CA ILE A 797 33.00 28.91 -20.90
C ILE A 797 34.01 29.13 -19.76
N HIS A 798 35.18 29.70 -20.07
CA HIS A 798 36.36 29.85 -19.19
C HIS A 798 37.10 28.57 -18.80
N PHE A 799 36.64 27.39 -19.24
CA PHE A 799 37.32 26.10 -19.03
C PHE A 799 37.21 25.24 -20.30
N ASP A 800 37.48 25.82 -21.46
CA ASP A 800 37.51 25.06 -22.70
C ASP A 800 38.75 24.14 -22.77
N ASP A 801 38.69 23.12 -23.62
CA ASP A 801 39.77 22.15 -23.75
C ASP A 801 41.12 22.82 -24.09
N ARG A 802 41.12 23.95 -24.81
CA ARG A 802 42.33 24.67 -25.20
C ARG A 802 42.93 25.42 -24.00
N GLN A 803 42.11 26.06 -23.19
CA GLN A 803 42.51 26.73 -21.95
C GLN A 803 43.15 25.72 -20.99
N ILE A 804 42.50 24.57 -20.75
CA ILE A 804 43.02 23.52 -19.87
C ILE A 804 44.34 22.95 -20.42
N VAL A 805 44.42 22.67 -21.72
CA VAL A 805 45.65 22.16 -22.33
C VAL A 805 46.79 23.18 -22.22
N ASN A 806 46.52 24.46 -22.43
CA ASN A 806 47.52 25.51 -22.28
C ASN A 806 48.01 25.64 -20.83
N GLU A 807 47.12 25.49 -19.84
CA GLU A 807 47.49 25.48 -18.42
C GLU A 807 48.43 24.29 -18.10
N LEU A 808 48.11 23.10 -18.61
CA LEU A 808 48.97 21.91 -18.49
C LEU A 808 50.32 22.09 -19.18
N VAL A 809 50.34 22.66 -20.39
CA VAL A 809 51.58 22.95 -21.12
C VAL A 809 52.44 23.95 -20.34
N GLY A 810 51.83 25.01 -19.80
CA GLY A 810 52.53 26.00 -18.98
C GLY A 810 53.11 25.40 -17.68
N MET A 811 52.46 24.39 -17.10
CA MET A 811 53.01 23.66 -15.95
C MET A 811 54.20 22.78 -16.32
N LEU A 812 54.25 22.26 -17.55
CA LEU A 812 55.28 21.33 -18.03
C LEU A 812 56.46 22.01 -18.72
N SER A 813 56.37 23.31 -19.06
CA SER A 813 57.47 24.07 -19.63
C SER A 813 58.49 24.49 -18.56
N GLU A 814 59.77 24.15 -18.73
CA GLU A 814 60.87 24.49 -17.80
C GLU A 814 61.25 25.98 -17.78
N ASP A 815 60.78 26.75 -18.76
CA ASP A 815 60.95 28.21 -18.80
C ASP A 815 59.74 28.88 -18.12
N GLY A 816 59.98 29.68 -17.08
CA GLY A 816 58.94 30.41 -16.32
C GLY A 816 58.03 31.29 -17.20
N PRO A 817 56.90 31.79 -16.65
CA PRO A 817 55.77 32.25 -17.45
C PRO A 817 56.15 33.42 -18.37
N VAL A 818 56.01 33.20 -19.68
CA VAL A 818 55.93 34.29 -20.66
C VAL A 818 54.49 34.81 -20.62
N CYS A 819 54.27 35.91 -19.89
CA CYS A 819 53.04 36.68 -20.00
C CYS A 819 52.84 37.12 -21.45
N VAL A 820 51.70 36.78 -22.04
CA VAL A 820 51.16 37.42 -23.25
C VAL A 820 49.82 38.05 -22.89
#